data_AF-A0A1F5XW07-F1
#
_entry.id   AF-A0A1F5XW07-F1
#
_cell.length_a   1.000
_cell.length_b   1.000
_cell.length_c   1.000
_cell.angle_alpha   90.00
_cell.angle_beta   90.00
_cell.angle_gamma   90.00
#
_symmetry.space_group_name_H-M   'P 1'
#
loop_
_entity.id
_entity.type
_entity.pdbx_description
1 polymer ?
#
loop_
_entity_poly.entity_id
_entity_poly.type
_entity_poly.pdbx_seq_one_letter_code
_entity_poly.pdbx_strand_id
1 'polypeptide(L)'
;MEKIILIIFAGIFSITVHYTVFADNSSELCQKTGYTVSAVNGIFTDEEDARNNQRFLKAELKDTYNGEKIDYQYLLNPSHIAGLGDLTMSFYQKIFDYEAVKDYDLVEMLKDASEKVKTQKILLVAHSQGNFYANSFYDSVAGKEGGIPQESIGVYAVATPAGRVAGGGKWLTSDTDKVIVDLVGLFPFKKIMTPNTSIVLTKGDDFKGHNFSGVYLKYRGKEIISGIRETLGRLAENNVQSKESPCLAPPKLTLAHKIQGEILSAVDPFANMAIDGIVIVAVEAYQAGKALAKGASSLSGLIAGAYDSVLPEDNKNTNNETVFFDVIKPENFSSSSALPAGQAGEEEVLPVNYAPMSRSRLDIAEEALKVLQNQILSLKNQAIVSSESIAISRLNLDIAQEQPKFIAAIYPGFGGGGDGGMASVSSLSASSADSSSSAGSSSSASESSSSTSSNSSSSSSSSSSSAPDTAPPTISSFSISECQNSLSSDGCLVATTTLNIAWSSPSSDLDYFVINNNGSVSATTATSTAAAASDNAVFSFSVSAKDLTGNFSATSTQTAEISTMPVVINEVAWAGNGSAYSADEWIELYNRTNKSINLSNWILYSAANLSPYVVLTGVISAKGYYLLERTNDNTVSDIAADKIYTGALNNSGENLILSYASSTIDEIPYDYNWYAGSDFNYSSMERYDVSAAGTSSSNWLANNTVIINGKNAGGGNIASTPKARNSANYLINRGVSVSSDMTLYASSSPYLVNNTLQTFSASSTLTIEPGVVIKFYNDAGFSFGNGAKILAQGSAADPIIFTSFYDDTFGGDTNGDNSVHSPTPGNWFGVRIDSPGTESIINNSVFRYGGKYYSGGGWTDSKANLYVANSSAVVSDSVFEYSKVYGVKLSSASTTFFGSAFRYNNNSEEGASTGLYSSVGTLTLNSNTFSNNKRGLDVSVADSASVSSNTFTSNAGEAVYSYGRLGSYSGNSGSGNGVNAISINGTITQNGATTTLAVNSLPYLLQGAVTVVASSTLAVNSGATIKGWNNSSTSYLNVYGNLVIPGVNFSDIVFGSMYDSPAKGNWGGLRFYSGSISTISGATFEYANTAITYTDSPINLSNVNFNENNLGLSADSASRTYPITASNVTFTNNTATTSPGGLW
;
A
#
# COMPACT_ATOMS: atom_id res chain seq x y z
N MET A 1 -37.60 6.99 58.22
CA MET A 1 -36.83 6.76 59.46
C MET A 1 -36.76 5.25 59.68
N GLU A 2 -35.74 4.59 60.18
CA GLU A 2 -34.37 4.85 60.69
C GLU A 2 -33.93 3.49 61.29
N LYS A 3 -32.69 3.18 61.69
CA LYS A 3 -31.41 3.91 61.75
C LYS A 3 -30.34 2.85 61.36
N ILE A 4 -29.33 3.11 60.51
CA ILE A 4 -28.18 4.02 60.72
C ILE A 4 -27.43 3.60 62.01
N ILE A 5 -26.16 3.15 61.99
CA ILE A 5 -25.18 3.05 60.89
C ILE A 5 -24.02 2.08 61.30
N LEU A 6 -22.98 1.96 60.46
CA LEU A 6 -21.66 1.38 60.78
C LEU A 6 -21.56 -0.16 61.00
N ILE A 7 -21.24 -0.89 59.92
CA ILE A 7 -20.39 -2.10 60.02
C ILE A 7 -19.06 -1.75 59.37
N ILE A 8 -18.06 -1.46 60.20
CA ILE A 8 -16.69 -1.10 59.80
C ILE A 8 -15.72 -1.78 60.78
N PHE A 9 -14.87 -2.66 60.23
CA PHE A 9 -13.60 -3.20 60.75
C PHE A 9 -13.56 -4.32 61.83
N ALA A 10 -12.81 -5.37 61.46
CA ALA A 10 -11.79 -6.11 62.22
C ALA A 10 -12.15 -7.29 63.18
N GLY A 11 -11.14 -8.17 63.37
CA GLY A 11 -11.12 -9.36 64.26
C GLY A 11 -11.65 -10.65 63.60
N ILE A 12 -10.88 -11.52 62.94
CA ILE A 12 -9.61 -12.19 63.31
C ILE A 12 -9.70 -13.01 64.62
N PHE A 13 -9.99 -14.32 64.56
CA PHE A 13 -9.00 -15.38 64.89
C PHE A 13 -9.43 -16.81 64.51
N SER A 14 -8.41 -17.66 64.28
CA SER A 14 -8.34 -19.09 63.91
C SER A 14 -9.53 -20.05 64.04
N ILE A 15 -9.63 -20.94 63.04
CA ILE A 15 -9.63 -22.40 63.27
C ILE A 15 -8.42 -23.00 62.51
N THR A 16 -7.61 -23.79 63.19
CA THR A 16 -6.45 -24.49 62.62
C THR A 16 -6.80 -25.92 62.17
N VAL A 17 -6.43 -26.27 60.93
CA VAL A 17 -6.32 -27.67 60.47
C VAL A 17 -4.94 -27.83 59.84
N HIS A 18 -4.27 -28.95 60.13
CA HIS A 18 -2.91 -29.21 59.64
C HIS A 18 -2.94 -29.69 58.18
N TYR A 19 -2.11 -29.10 57.34
CA TYR A 19 -1.51 -29.79 56.19
C TYR A 19 0.00 -29.54 56.19
N THR A 20 0.77 -30.58 55.88
CA THR A 20 2.24 -30.56 55.90
C THR A 20 2.81 -29.82 54.71
N VAL A 21 3.86 -29.02 54.96
CA VAL A 21 4.64 -28.38 53.90
C VAL A 21 5.33 -29.43 53.05
N PHE A 22 4.95 -29.52 51.77
CA PHE A 22 5.89 -29.86 50.70
C PHE A 22 6.32 -28.54 50.05
N ALA A 23 7.58 -28.19 50.23
CA ALA A 23 8.23 -27.08 49.54
C ALA A 23 9.16 -27.63 48.44
N ASP A 24 9.39 -26.81 47.42
CA ASP A 24 10.20 -27.08 46.22
C ASP A 24 9.85 -28.30 45.37
N ASN A 25 9.13 -28.00 44.29
CA ASN A 25 9.66 -28.25 42.95
C ASN A 25 9.23 -27.09 42.06
N SER A 26 10.13 -26.14 41.80
CA SER A 26 9.93 -25.15 40.74
C SER A 26 9.89 -25.87 39.38
N SER A 27 8.78 -25.75 38.66
CA SER A 27 8.68 -26.28 37.31
C SER A 27 9.53 -25.43 36.37
N GLU A 28 10.66 -25.98 35.89
CA GLU A 28 11.48 -25.33 34.86
C GLU A 28 10.60 -24.98 33.65
N LEU A 29 10.45 -23.67 33.38
CA LEU A 29 9.67 -23.18 32.24
C LEU A 29 10.42 -23.34 30.92
N CYS A 30 11.75 -23.53 31.01
CA CYS A 30 12.59 -23.94 29.89
C CYS A 30 13.52 -25.10 30.28
N GLN A 31 13.26 -26.27 29.71
CA GLN A 31 13.97 -27.51 30.01
C GLN A 31 15.26 -27.62 29.17
N LYS A 32 16.37 -27.90 29.86
CA LYS A 32 17.67 -28.15 29.18
C LYS A 32 17.67 -29.46 28.40
N THR A 33 17.04 -30.49 28.96
CA THR A 33 16.91 -31.80 28.34
C THR A 33 15.68 -31.88 27.44
N GLY A 34 15.81 -32.60 26.34
CA GLY A 34 14.81 -32.71 25.29
C GLY A 34 15.04 -31.78 24.11
N TYR A 35 14.23 -31.99 23.07
CA TYR A 35 14.24 -31.23 21.83
C TYR A 35 12.80 -30.85 21.45
N THR A 36 12.57 -29.67 20.89
CA THR A 36 11.26 -29.27 20.35
C THR A 36 11.34 -29.24 18.83
N VAL A 37 10.55 -30.10 18.18
CA VAL A 37 10.43 -30.18 16.72
C VAL A 37 9.09 -29.58 16.31
N SER A 38 9.14 -28.42 15.67
CA SER A 38 7.98 -27.63 15.26
C SER A 38 7.73 -27.76 13.76
N ALA A 39 6.62 -28.38 13.35
CA ALA A 39 6.18 -28.38 11.96
C ALA A 39 5.65 -26.99 11.57
N VAL A 40 6.21 -26.38 10.51
CA VAL A 40 5.78 -25.08 9.96
C VAL A 40 5.17 -25.34 8.58
N ASN A 41 3.87 -25.07 8.45
CA ASN A 41 3.07 -25.64 7.37
C ASN A 41 3.05 -24.79 6.09
N GLY A 42 2.68 -25.44 4.98
CA GLY A 42 2.57 -24.82 3.67
C GLY A 42 1.24 -24.09 3.46
N ILE A 43 1.20 -23.30 2.38
CA ILE A 43 -0.03 -22.77 1.80
C ILE A 43 -1.08 -23.88 1.61
N PHE A 44 -2.36 -23.58 1.89
CA PHE A 44 -3.49 -24.52 1.83
C PHE A 44 -3.42 -25.72 2.81
N THR A 45 -2.58 -25.67 3.83
CA THR A 45 -2.65 -26.64 4.94
C THR A 45 -3.63 -26.14 6.00
N ASP A 46 -4.70 -26.88 6.28
CA ASP A 46 -5.60 -26.55 7.38
C ASP A 46 -5.04 -26.96 8.76
N GLU A 47 -5.77 -26.69 9.85
CA GLU A 47 -5.26 -27.02 11.18
C GLU A 47 -5.26 -28.53 11.47
N GLU A 48 -6.19 -29.31 10.90
CA GLU A 48 -6.15 -30.78 11.02
C GLU A 48 -4.99 -31.35 10.21
N ASP A 49 -4.75 -30.86 9.00
CA ASP A 49 -3.59 -31.25 8.18
C ASP A 49 -2.26 -30.79 8.79
N ALA A 50 -2.21 -29.64 9.46
CA ALA A 50 -1.06 -29.19 10.24
C ALA A 50 -0.77 -30.13 11.41
N ARG A 51 -1.81 -30.55 12.14
CA ARG A 51 -1.72 -31.58 13.19
C ARG A 51 -1.35 -32.94 12.60
N ASN A 52 -1.81 -33.30 11.40
CA ASN A 52 -1.45 -34.54 10.71
C ASN A 52 0.00 -34.57 10.27
N ASN A 53 0.52 -33.47 9.70
CA ASN A 53 1.94 -33.32 9.37
C ASN A 53 2.83 -33.50 10.61
N GLN A 54 2.43 -32.93 11.75
CA GLN A 54 3.08 -33.13 13.05
C GLN A 54 2.99 -34.59 13.55
N ARG A 55 1.83 -35.25 13.42
CA ARG A 55 1.62 -36.66 13.78
C ARG A 55 2.46 -37.62 12.94
N PHE A 56 2.50 -37.43 11.61
CA PHE A 56 3.29 -38.26 10.69
C PHE A 56 4.79 -38.05 10.88
N LEU A 57 5.24 -36.81 11.05
CA LEU A 57 6.62 -36.51 11.39
C LEU A 57 7.04 -37.18 12.70
N LYS A 58 6.17 -37.13 13.73
CA LYS A 58 6.38 -37.84 15.00
C LYS A 58 6.50 -39.36 14.84
N ALA A 59 5.63 -39.97 14.04
CA ALA A 59 5.62 -41.42 13.82
C ALA A 59 6.94 -41.91 13.20
N GLU A 60 7.46 -41.17 12.21
CA GLU A 60 8.71 -41.51 11.51
C GLU A 60 9.97 -41.15 12.34
N LEU A 61 9.99 -40.00 13.02
CA LEU A 61 11.15 -39.54 13.79
C LEU A 61 11.30 -40.24 15.16
N LYS A 62 10.18 -40.66 15.78
CA LYS A 62 10.00 -41.31 17.09
C LYS A 62 10.12 -40.38 18.31
N ASP A 63 9.59 -40.80 19.46
CA ASP A 63 9.53 -39.99 20.70
C ASP A 63 10.88 -39.57 21.31
N THR A 64 12.02 -40.13 20.86
CA THR A 64 13.33 -39.83 21.43
C THR A 64 14.47 -39.70 20.41
N TYR A 65 15.45 -38.86 20.75
CA TYR A 65 16.72 -38.69 20.07
C TYR A 65 17.86 -38.57 21.10
N ASN A 66 18.96 -39.30 20.88
CA ASN A 66 20.08 -39.43 21.82
C ASN A 66 19.70 -39.82 23.28
N GLY A 67 18.53 -40.42 23.47
CA GLY A 67 17.98 -40.79 24.80
C GLY A 67 17.11 -39.71 25.44
N GLU A 68 17.08 -38.51 24.87
CA GLU A 68 16.22 -37.39 25.30
C GLU A 68 14.86 -37.43 24.60
N LYS A 69 13.81 -36.87 25.24
CA LYS A 69 12.45 -36.77 24.67
C LYS A 69 12.43 -35.73 23.54
N ILE A 70 11.76 -36.05 22.43
CA ILE A 70 11.30 -35.05 21.46
C ILE A 70 9.88 -34.61 21.81
N ASP A 71 9.69 -33.32 21.97
CA ASP A 71 8.41 -32.64 22.04
C ASP A 71 8.01 -32.15 20.64
N TYR A 72 6.82 -32.50 20.17
CA TYR A 72 6.38 -32.27 18.80
C TYR A 72 5.31 -31.19 18.77
N GLN A 73 5.60 -30.08 18.11
CA GLN A 73 4.69 -28.94 17.98
C GLN A 73 4.32 -28.72 16.52
N TYR A 74 3.24 -27.98 16.29
CA TYR A 74 2.94 -27.36 15.01
C TYR A 74 2.77 -25.86 15.23
N LEU A 75 3.33 -25.09 14.30
CA LEU A 75 3.13 -23.65 14.19
C LEU A 75 2.26 -23.43 12.95
N LEU A 76 1.09 -22.83 13.16
CA LEU A 76 0.12 -22.55 12.10
C LEU A 76 0.41 -21.18 11.49
N ASN A 77 0.21 -21.05 10.18
CA ASN A 77 0.35 -19.77 9.48
C ASN A 77 -1.02 -19.28 8.95
N PRO A 78 -1.48 -18.04 9.24
CA PRO A 78 -2.80 -17.53 8.83
C PRO A 78 -3.08 -17.37 7.33
N SER A 79 -2.17 -17.74 6.42
CA SER A 79 -2.56 -17.99 5.00
C SER A 79 -3.59 -19.13 4.80
N HIS A 80 -4.04 -19.75 5.90
CA HIS A 80 -5.20 -20.62 5.99
C HIS A 80 -6.52 -19.93 6.45
N ILE A 81 -6.51 -18.77 7.10
CA ILE A 81 -7.73 -18.13 7.66
C ILE A 81 -8.47 -17.29 6.59
N ALA A 82 -8.77 -17.95 5.47
CA ALA A 82 -9.71 -17.53 4.44
C ALA A 82 -10.32 -18.79 3.82
N GLY A 83 -11.66 -18.93 3.89
CA GLY A 83 -12.34 -20.22 3.77
C GLY A 83 -12.07 -21.00 2.48
N LEU A 84 -11.95 -22.33 2.64
CA LEU A 84 -11.82 -23.33 1.57
C LEU A 84 -12.86 -23.11 0.45
N GLY A 85 -12.41 -22.61 -0.71
CA GLY A 85 -13.27 -22.49 -1.89
C GLY A 85 -12.68 -21.75 -3.10
N ASP A 86 -11.90 -20.69 -2.90
CA ASP A 86 -11.65 -19.67 -3.95
C ASP A 86 -10.15 -19.44 -4.28
N LEU A 87 -9.35 -20.51 -4.26
CA LEU A 87 -7.88 -20.43 -4.14
C LEU A 87 -7.10 -21.20 -5.22
N THR A 88 -7.12 -20.74 -6.48
CA THR A 88 -6.17 -21.18 -7.51
C THR A 88 -5.63 -20.04 -8.38
N MET A 89 -4.39 -20.22 -8.86
CA MET A 89 -3.57 -19.27 -9.65
C MET A 89 -3.22 -17.93 -8.99
N SER A 90 -4.16 -17.05 -8.64
CA SER A 90 -3.84 -15.69 -8.17
C SER A 90 -2.95 -15.67 -6.92
N PHE A 91 -3.24 -16.57 -5.98
CA PHE A 91 -2.51 -16.73 -4.72
C PHE A 91 -1.09 -17.31 -4.90
N TYR A 92 -0.78 -17.95 -6.04
CA TYR A 92 0.56 -18.50 -6.32
C TYR A 92 1.60 -17.45 -6.72
N GLN A 93 1.20 -16.24 -7.10
CA GLN A 93 2.15 -15.19 -7.48
C GLN A 93 2.56 -14.37 -6.25
N LYS A 94 1.60 -13.64 -5.66
CA LYS A 94 1.83 -12.71 -4.53
C LYS A 94 2.44 -13.33 -3.26
N ILE A 95 2.35 -14.65 -3.08
CA ILE A 95 2.83 -15.34 -1.86
C ILE A 95 4.31 -15.69 -1.89
N PHE A 96 4.87 -16.08 -3.05
CA PHE A 96 6.24 -16.57 -3.10
C PHE A 96 7.26 -15.44 -3.31
N ASP A 97 6.83 -14.19 -3.49
CA ASP A 97 7.69 -13.02 -3.81
C ASP A 97 8.46 -12.42 -2.63
N TYR A 98 8.15 -12.79 -1.37
CA TYR A 98 8.81 -12.23 -0.18
C TYR A 98 9.94 -13.13 0.36
N GLU A 99 11.21 -12.73 0.19
CA GLU A 99 12.37 -13.44 0.77
C GLU A 99 12.46 -13.35 2.32
N ALA A 100 11.71 -12.43 2.93
CA ALA A 100 11.52 -12.33 4.36
C ALA A 100 10.11 -11.79 4.67
N VAL A 101 9.29 -12.57 5.36
CA VAL A 101 8.03 -12.13 5.96
C VAL A 101 8.30 -11.36 7.25
N LYS A 102 7.57 -10.27 7.53
CA LYS A 102 7.67 -9.45 8.75
C LYS A 102 6.33 -8.80 9.14
N ASP A 103 5.26 -9.58 9.12
CA ASP A 103 3.89 -9.14 9.28
C ASP A 103 3.29 -9.57 10.64
N TYR A 104 1.97 -9.38 10.77
CA TYR A 104 1.17 -9.84 11.92
C TYR A 104 1.29 -11.36 12.12
N ASP A 105 1.21 -12.13 11.04
CA ASP A 105 1.23 -13.60 11.03
C ASP A 105 2.52 -14.15 11.65
N LEU A 106 3.67 -13.57 11.32
CA LEU A 106 4.95 -13.92 11.97
C LEU A 106 4.93 -13.67 13.48
N VAL A 107 4.32 -12.59 13.96
CA VAL A 107 4.33 -12.21 15.38
C VAL A 107 3.38 -13.09 16.21
N GLU A 108 2.20 -13.43 15.68
CA GLU A 108 1.34 -14.44 16.30
C GLU A 108 2.00 -15.84 16.29
N MET A 109 2.71 -16.22 15.24
CA MET A 109 3.49 -17.46 15.20
C MET A 109 4.64 -17.47 16.23
N LEU A 110 5.31 -16.33 16.46
CA LEU A 110 6.34 -16.18 17.50
C LEU A 110 5.76 -16.26 18.92
N LYS A 111 4.55 -15.71 19.13
CA LYS A 111 3.77 -15.80 20.37
C LYS A 111 3.34 -17.24 20.64
N ASP A 112 2.70 -17.90 19.67
CA ASP A 112 2.32 -19.32 19.72
C ASP A 112 3.52 -20.22 20.04
N ALA A 113 4.69 -19.93 19.45
CA ALA A 113 5.92 -20.64 19.79
C ALA A 113 6.43 -20.32 21.22
N SER A 114 6.34 -19.08 21.71
CA SER A 114 6.71 -18.77 23.10
C SER A 114 5.83 -19.51 24.13
N GLU A 115 4.56 -19.75 23.78
CA GLU A 115 3.62 -20.52 24.59
C GLU A 115 3.84 -22.04 24.48
N LYS A 116 4.11 -22.57 23.29
CA LYS A 116 4.30 -24.02 23.04
C LYS A 116 5.70 -24.56 23.33
N VAL A 117 6.77 -23.81 23.08
CA VAL A 117 8.15 -24.30 23.20
C VAL A 117 8.56 -24.39 24.67
N LYS A 118 9.03 -25.58 25.09
CA LYS A 118 9.45 -25.88 26.47
C LYS A 118 10.84 -26.50 26.60
N THR A 119 11.56 -26.71 25.50
CA THR A 119 12.95 -27.20 25.53
C THR A 119 13.90 -26.22 24.83
N GLN A 120 15.17 -26.21 25.24
CA GLN A 120 16.18 -25.29 24.72
C GLN A 120 16.62 -25.58 23.28
N LYS A 121 16.48 -26.82 22.80
CA LYS A 121 17.01 -27.28 21.51
C LYS A 121 15.88 -27.38 20.48
N ILE A 122 15.78 -26.40 19.59
CA ILE A 122 14.59 -26.14 18.76
C ILE A 122 14.87 -26.39 17.28
N LEU A 123 14.00 -27.15 16.60
CA LEU A 123 14.08 -27.41 15.17
C LEU A 123 12.76 -27.09 14.47
N LEU A 124 12.79 -26.11 13.56
CA LEU A 124 11.69 -25.83 12.64
C LEU A 124 11.78 -26.79 11.44
N VAL A 125 10.71 -27.53 11.15
CA VAL A 125 10.59 -28.41 9.98
C VAL A 125 9.53 -27.82 9.07
N ALA A 126 9.97 -27.19 7.98
CA ALA A 126 9.13 -26.30 7.18
C ALA A 126 8.75 -26.89 5.82
N HIS A 127 7.51 -26.68 5.38
CA HIS A 127 7.00 -27.14 4.10
C HIS A 127 6.50 -25.99 3.21
N SER A 128 6.81 -26.03 1.91
CA SER A 128 6.30 -25.08 0.91
C SER A 128 6.52 -23.61 1.34
N GLN A 129 5.49 -22.76 1.27
CA GLN A 129 5.48 -21.38 1.79
C GLN A 129 6.01 -21.25 3.23
N GLY A 130 5.77 -22.24 4.11
CA GLY A 130 6.25 -22.24 5.50
C GLY A 130 7.76 -22.11 5.64
N ASN A 131 8.53 -22.36 4.58
CA ASN A 131 9.97 -22.11 4.55
C ASN A 131 10.33 -20.62 4.68
N PHE A 132 9.53 -19.68 4.16
CA PHE A 132 9.76 -18.25 4.40
C PHE A 132 9.50 -17.88 5.86
N TYR A 133 8.41 -18.39 6.43
CA TYR A 133 8.03 -18.17 7.82
C TYR A 133 9.06 -18.76 8.78
N ALA A 134 9.59 -19.96 8.52
CA ALA A 134 10.66 -20.55 9.30
C ALA A 134 12.00 -19.77 9.17
N ASN A 135 12.30 -19.24 7.97
CA ASN A 135 13.46 -18.37 7.78
C ASN A 135 13.32 -17.05 8.55
N SER A 136 12.16 -16.39 8.49
CA SER A 136 11.87 -15.15 9.22
C SER A 136 11.78 -15.33 10.73
N PHE A 137 11.24 -16.47 11.20
CA PHE A 137 11.26 -16.86 12.61
C PHE A 137 12.71 -16.94 13.09
N TYR A 138 13.55 -17.69 12.36
CA TYR A 138 14.97 -17.83 12.67
C TYR A 138 15.67 -16.47 12.73
N ASP A 139 15.54 -15.64 11.68
CA ASP A 139 16.20 -14.31 11.62
C ASP A 139 15.72 -13.35 12.72
N SER A 140 14.48 -13.53 13.22
CA SER A 140 13.88 -12.74 14.30
C SER A 140 14.30 -13.17 15.71
N VAL A 141 14.75 -14.42 15.92
CA VAL A 141 15.06 -14.96 17.26
C VAL A 141 16.51 -15.40 17.45
N ALA A 142 17.19 -15.84 16.38
CA ALA A 142 18.52 -16.43 16.47
C ALA A 142 19.58 -15.37 16.80
N GLY A 143 20.26 -15.55 17.93
CA GLY A 143 21.28 -14.62 18.41
C GLY A 143 20.74 -13.23 18.79
N LYS A 144 19.45 -13.10 19.11
CA LYS A 144 18.82 -11.84 19.55
C LYS A 144 18.65 -11.79 21.07
N GLU A 145 18.59 -10.59 21.64
CA GLU A 145 18.28 -10.38 23.06
C GLU A 145 16.88 -10.92 23.39
N GLY A 146 16.75 -11.76 24.42
CA GLY A 146 15.52 -12.50 24.74
C GLY A 146 15.17 -13.65 23.78
N GLY A 147 15.88 -13.77 22.65
CA GLY A 147 15.73 -14.84 21.68
C GLY A 147 16.47 -16.12 22.06
N ILE A 148 16.80 -16.91 21.05
CA ILE A 148 17.40 -18.24 21.16
C ILE A 148 18.86 -18.17 20.62
N PRO A 149 19.87 -18.76 21.29
CA PRO A 149 21.23 -18.83 20.75
C PRO A 149 21.24 -19.49 19.36
N GLN A 150 22.12 -19.02 18.47
CA GLN A 150 22.13 -19.43 17.06
C GLN A 150 22.46 -20.93 16.89
N GLU A 151 23.18 -21.49 17.87
CA GLU A 151 23.52 -22.89 18.05
C GLU A 151 22.40 -23.74 18.66
N SER A 152 21.37 -23.12 19.25
CA SER A 152 20.24 -23.80 19.92
C SER A 152 18.99 -23.92 19.03
N ILE A 153 18.93 -23.18 17.92
CA ILE A 153 17.85 -23.26 16.92
C ILE A 153 18.37 -23.72 15.55
N GLY A 154 17.59 -24.55 14.85
CA GLY A 154 17.83 -24.96 13.47
C GLY A 154 16.56 -24.96 12.62
N VAL A 155 16.75 -24.99 11.30
CA VAL A 155 15.68 -25.17 10.30
C VAL A 155 16.01 -26.36 9.41
N TYR A 156 15.00 -27.15 9.04
CA TYR A 156 15.05 -28.16 7.98
C TYR A 156 13.89 -27.93 7.02
N ALA A 157 14.18 -27.90 5.72
CA ALA A 157 13.27 -27.44 4.68
C ALA A 157 12.78 -28.59 3.78
N VAL A 158 11.50 -28.59 3.42
CA VAL A 158 10.90 -29.58 2.51
C VAL A 158 10.02 -28.87 1.48
N ALA A 159 10.11 -29.31 0.21
CA ALA A 159 9.44 -28.67 -0.93
C ALA A 159 9.69 -27.15 -0.96
N THR A 160 10.92 -26.71 -0.68
CA THR A 160 11.20 -25.29 -0.44
C THR A 160 11.21 -24.46 -1.72
N PRO A 161 10.46 -23.35 -1.79
CA PRO A 161 10.52 -22.35 -2.84
C PRO A 161 11.41 -21.14 -2.45
N ALA A 162 11.97 -21.12 -1.25
CA ALA A 162 12.86 -20.05 -0.80
C ALA A 162 14.27 -20.19 -1.39
N GLY A 163 15.03 -19.09 -1.45
CA GLY A 163 16.43 -19.08 -1.91
C GLY A 163 17.49 -19.48 -0.88
N ARG A 164 17.06 -19.76 0.35
CA ARG A 164 17.92 -20.17 1.48
C ARG A 164 17.13 -21.00 2.49
N VAL A 165 17.86 -21.75 3.32
CA VAL A 165 17.39 -22.25 4.62
C VAL A 165 18.20 -21.56 5.70
N ALA A 166 17.52 -20.93 6.66
CA ALA A 166 18.17 -20.19 7.73
C ALA A 166 19.01 -21.10 8.64
N GLY A 167 20.02 -20.50 9.30
CA GLY A 167 20.98 -21.24 10.11
C GLY A 167 21.80 -22.29 9.36
N GLY A 168 21.95 -22.17 8.03
CA GLY A 168 22.62 -23.19 7.21
C GLY A 168 21.90 -24.54 7.21
N GLY A 169 20.57 -24.54 7.32
CA GLY A 169 19.76 -25.75 7.32
C GLY A 169 19.82 -26.54 6.01
N LYS A 170 19.46 -27.82 6.08
CA LYS A 170 19.33 -28.68 4.90
C LYS A 170 17.91 -28.60 4.31
N TRP A 171 17.78 -28.91 3.02
CA TRP A 171 16.52 -28.98 2.32
C TRP A 171 16.32 -30.30 1.58
N LEU A 172 15.07 -30.65 1.29
CA LEU A 172 14.70 -31.69 0.33
C LEU A 172 13.55 -31.21 -0.57
N THR A 173 13.82 -31.03 -1.85
CA THR A 173 12.85 -30.53 -2.85
C THR A 173 12.90 -31.45 -4.08
N SER A 174 11.73 -31.91 -4.54
CA SER A 174 11.61 -32.86 -5.65
C SER A 174 11.57 -32.16 -7.01
N ASP A 175 12.29 -32.66 -8.01
CA ASP A 175 12.24 -32.19 -9.41
C ASP A 175 10.92 -32.55 -10.12
N THR A 176 10.16 -33.50 -9.57
CA THR A 176 8.81 -33.89 -10.02
C THR A 176 7.68 -33.13 -9.33
N ASP A 177 8.00 -32.26 -8.37
CA ASP A 177 7.03 -31.42 -7.66
C ASP A 177 6.57 -30.28 -8.56
N LYS A 178 5.36 -30.41 -9.13
CA LYS A 178 4.86 -29.48 -10.14
C LYS A 178 4.69 -28.07 -9.59
N VAL A 179 4.39 -27.90 -8.30
CA VAL A 179 4.29 -26.56 -7.72
C VAL A 179 5.63 -25.84 -7.77
N ILE A 180 6.73 -26.55 -7.52
CA ILE A 180 8.08 -25.97 -7.59
C ILE A 180 8.55 -25.82 -9.04
N VAL A 181 8.28 -26.79 -9.92
CA VAL A 181 8.63 -26.71 -11.35
C VAL A 181 7.90 -25.56 -12.04
N ASP A 182 6.59 -25.41 -11.82
CA ASP A 182 5.78 -24.34 -12.40
C ASP A 182 6.25 -22.97 -11.86
N LEU A 183 6.61 -22.87 -10.57
CA LEU A 183 7.15 -21.65 -9.97
C LEU A 183 8.52 -21.25 -10.55
N VAL A 184 9.43 -22.21 -10.76
CA VAL A 184 10.72 -21.98 -11.42
C VAL A 184 10.53 -21.57 -12.90
N GLY A 185 9.55 -22.16 -13.59
CA GLY A 185 9.22 -21.80 -14.97
C GLY A 185 8.59 -20.41 -15.11
N LEU A 186 7.77 -19.99 -14.14
CA LEU A 186 7.14 -18.66 -14.11
C LEU A 186 8.13 -17.54 -13.73
N PHE A 187 9.12 -17.84 -12.87
CA PHE A 187 10.04 -16.84 -12.32
C PHE A 187 11.52 -17.22 -12.50
N PRO A 188 12.03 -17.31 -13.75
CA PRO A 188 13.38 -17.82 -14.04
C PRO A 188 14.54 -16.96 -13.51
N PHE A 189 14.28 -15.71 -13.11
CA PHE A 189 15.28 -14.82 -12.49
C PHE A 189 15.33 -14.95 -10.96
N LYS A 190 14.40 -15.71 -10.37
CA LYS A 190 14.23 -15.83 -8.92
C LYS A 190 15.13 -16.92 -8.37
N LYS A 191 15.90 -16.60 -7.33
CA LYS A 191 16.84 -17.53 -6.71
C LYS A 191 16.09 -18.53 -5.83
N ILE A 192 15.54 -19.58 -6.43
CA ILE A 192 14.93 -20.72 -5.73
C ILE A 192 16.02 -21.78 -5.47
N MET A 193 15.99 -22.45 -4.31
CA MET A 193 16.92 -23.56 -4.05
C MET A 193 16.67 -24.74 -5.00
N THR A 194 17.73 -25.19 -5.67
CA THR A 194 17.64 -26.25 -6.69
C THR A 194 17.03 -27.52 -6.11
N PRO A 195 16.06 -28.16 -6.82
CA PRO A 195 15.61 -29.51 -6.49
C PRO A 195 16.79 -30.49 -6.39
N ASN A 196 16.74 -31.36 -5.40
CA ASN A 196 17.84 -32.24 -5.01
C ASN A 196 17.41 -33.70 -4.79
N THR A 197 16.17 -34.03 -5.15
CA THR A 197 15.63 -35.39 -5.14
C THR A 197 14.55 -35.53 -6.23
N SER A 198 14.06 -36.75 -6.47
CA SER A 198 13.07 -37.03 -7.55
C SER A 198 12.04 -38.07 -7.09
N ILE A 199 10.76 -37.72 -7.03
CA ILE A 199 9.67 -38.58 -6.51
C ILE A 199 8.75 -39.07 -7.65
N VAL A 200 8.70 -40.39 -7.87
CA VAL A 200 7.79 -41.00 -8.84
C VAL A 200 6.42 -41.23 -8.18
N LEU A 201 5.42 -40.48 -8.65
CA LEU A 201 4.04 -40.56 -8.15
C LEU A 201 3.32 -41.81 -8.65
N THR A 202 2.40 -42.33 -7.84
CA THR A 202 1.58 -43.51 -8.11
C THR A 202 0.08 -43.17 -8.08
N LYS A 203 -0.77 -44.12 -8.51
CA LYS A 203 -2.22 -43.90 -8.57
C LYS A 203 -2.81 -43.78 -7.16
N GLY A 204 -3.16 -42.55 -6.77
CA GLY A 204 -3.71 -42.22 -5.45
C GLY A 204 -2.90 -41.19 -4.67
N ASP A 205 -1.73 -40.78 -5.19
CA ASP A 205 -0.97 -39.64 -4.67
C ASP A 205 -1.56 -38.30 -5.14
N ASP A 206 -1.18 -37.21 -4.46
CA ASP A 206 -1.38 -35.84 -4.95
C ASP A 206 -0.80 -35.71 -6.36
N PHE A 207 -1.63 -35.30 -7.31
CA PHE A 207 -1.26 -35.18 -8.73
C PHE A 207 -0.24 -34.07 -9.01
N LYS A 208 -0.01 -33.16 -8.07
CA LYS A 208 1.07 -32.15 -8.11
C LYS A 208 2.40 -32.67 -7.52
N GLY A 209 2.35 -33.67 -6.64
CA GLY A 209 3.51 -34.21 -5.94
C GLY A 209 4.05 -33.35 -4.80
N HIS A 210 3.25 -32.41 -4.30
CA HIS A 210 3.69 -31.34 -3.39
C HIS A 210 3.41 -31.65 -1.91
N ASN A 211 2.41 -32.47 -1.58
CA ASN A 211 1.96 -32.70 -0.20
C ASN A 211 3.05 -33.27 0.74
N PHE A 212 3.23 -32.66 1.92
CA PHE A 212 4.29 -33.00 2.88
C PHE A 212 4.21 -34.45 3.38
N SER A 213 3.10 -34.86 3.99
CA SER A 213 2.98 -36.17 4.61
C SER A 213 2.62 -37.25 3.59
N GLY A 214 1.67 -36.97 2.71
CA GLY A 214 1.16 -37.87 1.68
C GLY A 214 2.14 -38.17 0.53
N VAL A 215 3.11 -37.30 0.25
CA VAL A 215 4.12 -37.53 -0.81
C VAL A 215 5.55 -37.48 -0.26
N TYR A 216 5.98 -36.37 0.35
CA TYR A 216 7.39 -36.21 0.75
C TYR A 216 7.81 -37.18 1.87
N LEU A 217 7.07 -37.28 2.98
CA LEU A 217 7.34 -38.29 4.01
C LEU A 217 7.10 -39.71 3.49
N LYS A 218 6.02 -39.95 2.73
CA LYS A 218 5.70 -41.26 2.15
C LYS A 218 6.82 -41.85 1.30
N TYR A 219 7.42 -41.05 0.41
CA TYR A 219 8.45 -41.53 -0.53
C TYR A 219 9.89 -41.24 -0.08
N ARG A 220 10.12 -40.17 0.67
CA ARG A 220 11.45 -39.71 1.11
C ARG A 220 11.59 -39.53 2.62
N GLY A 221 10.69 -40.09 3.42
CA GLY A 221 10.77 -40.06 4.89
C GLY A 221 12.15 -40.43 5.43
N LYS A 222 12.84 -41.43 4.86
CA LYS A 222 14.21 -41.79 5.27
C LYS A 222 15.23 -40.67 5.06
N GLU A 223 15.16 -39.93 3.94
CA GLU A 223 16.04 -38.79 3.66
C GLU A 223 15.72 -37.61 4.59
N ILE A 224 14.41 -37.32 4.76
CA ILE A 224 13.90 -36.25 5.63
C ILE A 224 14.28 -36.51 7.10
N ILE A 225 13.99 -37.70 7.62
CA ILE A 225 14.35 -38.10 8.99
C ILE A 225 15.86 -38.16 9.21
N SER A 226 16.66 -38.54 8.20
CA SER A 226 18.12 -38.48 8.30
C SER A 226 18.61 -37.02 8.42
N GLY A 227 18.14 -36.13 7.55
CA GLY A 227 18.49 -34.71 7.58
C GLY A 227 18.01 -33.99 8.85
N ILE A 228 16.83 -34.34 9.35
CA ILE A 228 16.30 -33.87 10.64
C ILE A 228 17.16 -34.36 11.80
N ARG A 229 17.53 -35.65 11.83
CA ARG A 229 18.40 -36.24 12.87
C ARG A 229 19.82 -35.66 12.86
N GLU A 230 20.34 -35.28 11.70
CA GLU A 230 21.58 -34.53 11.58
C GLU A 230 21.42 -33.08 12.09
N THR A 231 20.29 -32.45 11.78
CA THR A 231 19.99 -31.07 12.22
C THR A 231 19.75 -30.99 13.73
N LEU A 232 19.17 -32.02 14.36
CA LEU A 232 19.08 -32.15 15.82
C LEU A 232 20.45 -32.38 16.47
N GLY A 233 21.33 -33.15 15.82
CA GLY A 233 22.66 -33.51 16.32
C GLY A 233 23.66 -32.36 16.45
N ARG A 234 23.33 -31.19 15.87
CA ARG A 234 24.12 -29.95 15.99
C ARG A 234 23.52 -28.92 16.96
N LEU A 235 22.38 -29.19 17.60
CA LEU A 235 21.74 -28.23 18.51
C LEU A 235 22.35 -28.32 19.92
N ALA A 236 22.80 -27.18 20.45
CA ALA A 236 23.38 -27.04 21.77
C ALA A 236 22.38 -26.50 22.82
N GLU A 237 22.63 -26.77 24.09
CA GLU A 237 21.85 -26.22 25.22
C GLU A 237 22.05 -24.70 25.36
N ASN A 238 20.96 -23.99 25.69
CA ASN A 238 20.99 -22.56 25.93
C ASN A 238 21.48 -22.28 27.37
N ASN A 239 22.68 -21.72 27.49
CA ASN A 239 23.27 -21.35 28.78
C ASN A 239 23.07 -19.87 29.15
N VAL A 240 22.24 -19.12 28.41
CA VAL A 240 21.99 -17.69 28.59
C VAL A 240 20.65 -17.41 29.28
N GLN A 241 19.60 -18.19 28.99
CA GLN A 241 18.29 -18.07 29.66
C GLN A 241 18.26 -18.78 31.01
N SER A 242 17.55 -18.20 31.98
CA SER A 242 17.32 -18.82 33.29
C SER A 242 16.21 -19.89 33.25
N LYS A 243 16.25 -20.84 34.19
CA LYS A 243 15.30 -21.97 34.26
C LYS A 243 13.86 -21.54 34.54
N GLU A 244 13.69 -20.39 35.17
CA GLU A 244 12.42 -19.76 35.52
C GLU A 244 11.87 -18.87 34.38
N SER A 245 12.53 -18.83 33.22
CA SER A 245 12.12 -18.11 32.01
C SER A 245 11.62 -19.06 30.93
N PRO A 246 10.73 -18.63 30.01
CA PRO A 246 10.36 -19.42 28.83
C PRO A 246 11.53 -19.54 27.85
N CYS A 247 11.59 -20.63 27.08
CA CYS A 247 12.68 -20.89 26.11
C CYS A 247 12.75 -19.89 24.93
N LEU A 248 11.65 -19.18 24.69
CA LEU A 248 11.56 -18.07 23.77
C LEU A 248 10.78 -16.98 24.51
N ALA A 249 11.33 -15.78 24.64
CA ALA A 249 10.58 -14.68 25.21
C ALA A 249 9.37 -14.36 24.30
N PRO A 250 8.16 -14.14 24.87
CA PRO A 250 7.03 -13.72 24.06
C PRO A 250 7.35 -12.39 23.36
N PRO A 251 6.98 -12.23 22.08
CA PRO A 251 7.23 -10.98 21.37
C PRO A 251 6.53 -9.81 22.08
N LYS A 252 7.16 -8.63 22.09
CA LYS A 252 6.58 -7.41 22.66
C LYS A 252 5.40 -6.94 21.79
N LEU A 253 4.21 -7.49 22.06
CA LEU A 253 2.98 -7.17 21.33
C LEU A 253 2.66 -5.67 21.46
N THR A 254 2.67 -4.95 20.35
CA THR A 254 2.25 -3.54 20.31
C THR A 254 0.75 -3.43 20.56
N LEU A 255 0.27 -2.22 20.91
CA LEU A 255 -1.16 -1.99 21.10
C LEU A 255 -1.95 -2.26 19.80
N ALA A 256 -1.40 -1.83 18.65
CA ALA A 256 -1.95 -2.14 17.33
C ALA A 256 -2.06 -3.66 17.07
N HIS A 257 -1.05 -4.44 17.46
CA HIS A 257 -1.07 -5.90 17.27
C HIS A 257 -2.19 -6.57 18.10
N LYS A 258 -2.42 -6.12 19.34
CA LYS A 258 -3.54 -6.62 20.17
C LYS A 258 -4.91 -6.27 19.57
N ILE A 259 -5.06 -5.04 19.07
CA ILE A 259 -6.29 -4.58 18.40
C ILE A 259 -6.54 -5.39 17.12
N GLN A 260 -5.50 -5.65 16.33
CA GLN A 260 -5.60 -6.49 15.14
C GLN A 260 -6.00 -7.94 15.47
N GLY A 261 -5.53 -8.49 16.59
CA GLY A 261 -5.94 -9.81 17.07
C GLY A 261 -7.39 -9.92 17.51
N GLU A 262 -7.92 -8.92 18.24
CA GLU A 262 -9.35 -8.88 18.61
C GLU A 262 -10.26 -8.77 17.37
N ILE A 263 -9.81 -8.04 16.34
CA ILE A 263 -10.54 -7.90 15.06
C ILE A 263 -10.54 -9.21 14.26
N LEU A 264 -9.50 -10.04 14.38
CA LEU A 264 -9.38 -11.31 13.67
C LEU A 264 -10.02 -12.49 14.43
N SER A 265 -10.01 -12.49 15.77
CA SER A 265 -10.66 -13.54 16.57
C SER A 265 -12.19 -13.49 16.53
N ALA A 266 -12.77 -12.32 16.25
CA ALA A 266 -14.21 -12.12 16.05
C ALA A 266 -14.80 -12.81 14.79
N VAL A 267 -14.03 -13.66 14.10
CA VAL A 267 -14.38 -14.30 12.82
C VAL A 267 -14.54 -15.84 12.95
N ASP A 268 -14.25 -16.44 14.11
CA ASP A 268 -14.46 -17.89 14.37
C ASP A 268 -15.92 -18.19 14.82
N PRO A 269 -16.70 -18.99 14.07
CA PRO A 269 -18.07 -19.33 14.45
C PRO A 269 -18.24 -20.43 15.52
N PHE A 270 -17.18 -21.11 15.98
CA PHE A 270 -17.29 -22.38 16.73
C PHE A 270 -16.54 -22.50 18.07
N ALA A 271 -15.93 -21.43 18.58
CA ALA A 271 -15.27 -21.40 19.90
C ALA A 271 -16.26 -21.35 21.10
N ASN A 272 -17.00 -22.43 21.34
CA ASN A 272 -18.09 -22.48 22.33
C ASN A 272 -17.61 -22.71 23.79
N MET A 273 -17.47 -21.63 24.55
CA MET A 273 -17.98 -21.47 25.93
C MET A 273 -17.80 -22.64 26.94
N ALA A 274 -16.64 -22.72 27.62
CA ALA A 274 -16.54 -23.34 28.96
C ALA A 274 -15.22 -23.02 29.72
N ILE A 275 -15.29 -22.15 30.74
CA ILE A 275 -14.73 -22.32 32.12
C ILE A 275 -14.83 -20.97 32.85
N ASP A 276 -15.26 -21.01 34.11
CA ASP A 276 -15.49 -19.82 34.94
C ASP A 276 -14.20 -19.16 35.48
N GLY A 277 -14.22 -17.82 35.55
CA GLY A 277 -13.55 -17.06 36.61
C GLY A 277 -12.25 -16.34 36.24
N ILE A 278 -12.20 -15.06 36.65
CA ILE A 278 -10.99 -14.22 36.77
C ILE A 278 -10.33 -13.77 35.45
N VAL A 279 -11.05 -12.97 34.64
CA VAL A 279 -10.46 -11.82 33.93
C VAL A 279 -11.42 -10.63 33.97
N ILE A 280 -11.27 -9.73 34.96
CA ILE A 280 -11.88 -8.39 34.96
C ILE A 280 -10.82 -7.36 35.41
N VAL A 281 -9.73 -7.22 34.65
CA VAL A 281 -8.78 -6.09 34.73
C VAL A 281 -8.17 -5.85 33.34
N ALA A 282 -8.87 -5.12 32.46
CA ALA A 282 -8.33 -4.73 31.14
C ALA A 282 -8.98 -3.46 30.54
N VAL A 283 -10.29 -3.24 30.73
CA VAL A 283 -11.03 -2.15 30.05
C VAL A 283 -10.90 -0.79 30.75
N GLU A 284 -10.62 -0.76 32.05
CA GLU A 284 -10.57 0.49 32.84
C GLU A 284 -9.28 1.30 32.71
N ALA A 285 -8.32 0.87 31.88
CA ALA A 285 -7.12 1.65 31.56
C ALA A 285 -7.34 2.72 30.47
N TYR A 286 -8.42 2.62 29.68
CA TYR A 286 -8.68 3.56 28.56
C TYR A 286 -9.39 4.87 28.98
N GLN A 287 -9.85 4.98 30.23
CA GLN A 287 -10.49 6.20 30.77
C GLN A 287 -9.68 6.86 31.91
N ALA A 288 -8.37 6.59 31.99
CA ALA A 288 -7.45 7.26 32.91
C ALA A 288 -6.60 8.37 32.25
N GLY A 289 -6.68 8.56 30.93
CA GLY A 289 -5.89 9.54 30.17
C GLY A 289 -6.52 10.94 30.02
N LYS A 290 -7.71 11.19 30.58
CA LYS A 290 -8.54 12.37 30.22
C LYS A 290 -8.95 13.27 31.38
N ALA A 291 -8.07 13.49 32.36
CA ALA A 291 -8.35 14.37 33.51
C ALA A 291 -7.13 15.06 34.19
N LEU A 292 -6.14 15.54 33.43
CA LEU A 292 -5.10 16.45 33.96
C LEU A 292 -5.04 17.85 33.30
N ALA A 293 -6.22 18.36 32.92
CA ALA A 293 -6.44 19.79 32.70
C ALA A 293 -7.74 20.21 33.43
N LYS A 294 -7.59 20.97 34.53
CA LYS A 294 -8.71 21.66 35.21
C LYS A 294 -8.85 23.06 34.60
N GLY A 295 -10.04 23.67 34.50
CA GLY A 295 -11.38 23.22 34.89
C GLY A 295 -12.45 24.09 34.17
N ALA A 296 -13.68 24.22 34.65
CA ALA A 296 -14.29 23.71 35.88
C ALA A 296 -15.82 23.62 35.74
N SER A 297 -16.47 22.82 36.60
CA SER A 297 -17.90 22.84 37.04
C SER A 297 -19.03 22.98 35.99
N SER A 298 -20.13 22.23 36.05
CA SER A 298 -20.67 21.37 37.12
C SER A 298 -21.48 20.17 36.58
N LEU A 299 -21.74 19.19 37.45
CA LEU A 299 -22.39 17.91 37.13
C LEU A 299 -23.72 17.78 37.89
N SER A 300 -24.82 17.50 37.19
CA SER A 300 -26.07 16.99 37.77
C SER A 300 -26.95 16.34 36.70
N GLY A 301 -27.10 15.01 36.70
CA GLY A 301 -28.05 14.33 35.80
C GLY A 301 -27.69 12.95 35.23
N LEU A 302 -26.84 12.14 35.89
CA LEU A 302 -26.45 10.81 35.39
C LEU A 302 -26.49 9.70 36.45
N ILE A 303 -27.62 9.53 37.15
CA ILE A 303 -27.99 8.28 37.85
C ILE A 303 -29.49 7.99 37.63
N ALA A 304 -29.85 7.59 36.41
CA ALA A 304 -31.09 6.90 36.05
C ALA A 304 -30.96 6.39 34.60
N GLY A 305 -31.43 5.17 34.30
CA GLY A 305 -31.58 4.69 32.91
C GLY A 305 -30.67 3.54 32.43
N ALA A 306 -29.73 3.05 33.24
CA ALA A 306 -28.87 1.89 32.90
C ALA A 306 -29.25 0.61 33.69
N TYR A 307 -30.55 0.41 33.95
CA TYR A 307 -31.03 -0.69 34.79
C TYR A 307 -32.44 -1.20 34.41
N ASP A 308 -32.78 -1.15 33.11
CA ASP A 308 -33.92 -1.87 32.53
C ASP A 308 -33.68 -2.05 31.01
N SER A 309 -33.84 -3.28 30.48
CA SER A 309 -33.92 -3.71 29.06
C SER A 309 -33.31 -5.09 28.76
N VAL A 310 -32.59 -5.72 29.70
CA VAL A 310 -32.19 -7.15 29.56
C VAL A 310 -33.30 -8.03 30.13
N LEU A 311 -34.32 -8.33 29.30
CA LEU A 311 -35.16 -9.55 29.21
C LEU A 311 -36.36 -9.28 28.26
N PRO A 312 -37.06 -10.31 27.73
CA PRO A 312 -37.76 -10.23 26.43
C PRO A 312 -39.23 -9.72 26.46
N GLU A 313 -39.82 -9.67 25.26
CA GLU A 313 -41.12 -9.09 24.89
C GLU A 313 -42.32 -9.42 25.83
N ASP A 314 -43.14 -8.40 26.14
CA ASP A 314 -44.58 -8.46 25.85
C ASP A 314 -45.27 -7.06 25.80
N ASN A 315 -46.36 -6.97 25.02
CA ASN A 315 -47.43 -5.95 25.00
C ASN A 315 -47.15 -4.40 24.98
N LYS A 316 -47.27 -3.83 23.78
CA LYS A 316 -48.23 -2.74 23.37
C LYS A 316 -48.17 -1.29 23.93
N ASN A 317 -48.05 -0.36 22.96
CA ASN A 317 -48.87 0.87 22.72
C ASN A 317 -48.63 2.24 23.42
N THR A 318 -49.04 3.27 22.64
CA THR A 318 -49.58 4.61 22.99
C THR A 318 -48.67 5.76 23.47
N ASN A 319 -48.41 6.67 22.52
CA ASN A 319 -48.86 8.08 22.47
C ASN A 319 -48.53 9.13 23.57
N ASN A 320 -48.16 10.33 23.06
CA ASN A 320 -48.32 11.71 23.58
C ASN A 320 -47.45 12.27 24.75
N GLU A 321 -46.55 13.18 24.34
CA GLU A 321 -46.54 14.63 24.68
C GLU A 321 -46.54 15.13 26.15
N THR A 322 -45.39 15.71 26.53
CA THR A 322 -45.16 17.02 27.22
C THR A 322 -46.05 17.51 28.37
N VAL A 323 -45.41 17.91 29.49
CA VAL A 323 -45.80 19.07 30.32
C VAL A 323 -44.54 19.83 30.80
N PHE A 324 -44.61 21.17 30.88
CA PHE A 324 -43.57 22.09 31.39
C PHE A 324 -43.55 22.23 32.91
N PHE A 325 -42.47 22.79 33.48
CA PHE A 325 -42.55 23.70 34.64
C PHE A 325 -41.53 24.85 34.52
N ASP A 326 -41.87 26.00 35.11
CA ASP A 326 -41.18 27.30 34.98
C ASP A 326 -41.15 28.01 36.36
N VAL A 327 -40.04 28.68 36.72
CA VAL A 327 -39.81 29.29 38.06
C VAL A 327 -38.94 30.57 37.97
N ILE A 328 -39.26 31.56 38.83
CA ILE A 328 -38.96 32.99 38.63
C ILE A 328 -37.77 33.51 39.49
N LYS A 329 -37.20 34.65 39.04
CA LYS A 329 -36.13 35.47 39.65
C LYS A 329 -36.39 35.98 41.09
N PRO A 330 -35.33 36.44 41.78
CA PRO A 330 -35.36 37.71 42.54
C PRO A 330 -34.23 38.70 42.15
N GLU A 331 -34.11 39.84 42.84
CA GLU A 331 -33.38 41.04 42.38
C GLU A 331 -32.26 41.58 43.31
N ASN A 332 -31.43 42.47 42.73
CA ASN A 332 -30.86 43.71 43.28
C ASN A 332 -30.00 43.75 44.57
N PHE A 333 -28.77 44.29 44.44
CA PHE A 333 -28.10 45.11 45.47
C PHE A 333 -27.12 46.14 44.84
N SER A 334 -26.78 47.22 45.56
CA SER A 334 -25.95 48.36 45.11
C SER A 334 -24.99 48.83 46.25
N SER A 335 -24.11 49.85 46.20
CA SER A 335 -23.95 51.03 45.31
C SER A 335 -22.58 51.75 45.46
N SER A 336 -22.13 52.47 44.40
CA SER A 336 -21.32 53.74 44.40
C SER A 336 -19.89 53.77 45.02
N SER A 337 -18.95 54.69 44.68
CA SER A 337 -18.86 55.92 43.83
C SER A 337 -17.40 56.03 43.26
N ALA A 338 -16.84 57.06 42.60
CA ALA A 338 -17.18 58.47 42.23
C ALA A 338 -16.34 58.89 40.95
N LEU A 339 -16.79 59.73 40.00
CA LEU A 339 -16.79 61.23 39.89
C LEU A 339 -15.44 61.94 39.55
N PRO A 340 -15.39 63.05 38.77
CA PRO A 340 -16.35 63.53 37.73
C PRO A 340 -15.81 64.31 36.46
N ALA A 341 -16.51 64.14 35.32
CA ALA A 341 -17.07 65.14 34.36
C ALA A 341 -16.28 66.24 33.56
N GLY A 342 -16.59 66.32 32.24
CA GLY A 342 -16.98 67.56 31.50
C GLY A 342 -16.08 68.07 30.33
N GLN A 343 -16.54 68.83 29.32
CA GLN A 343 -17.86 68.96 28.63
C GLN A 343 -17.76 69.82 27.32
N ALA A 344 -18.90 70.09 26.66
CA ALA A 344 -19.17 70.94 25.46
C ALA A 344 -18.72 70.40 24.07
N GLY A 345 -19.47 70.57 22.97
CA GLY A 345 -20.78 71.25 22.76
C GLY A 345 -20.74 72.24 21.58
N GLU A 346 -21.78 72.53 20.78
CA GLU A 346 -23.16 72.00 20.59
C GLU A 346 -23.42 71.91 19.04
N GLU A 347 -24.59 71.82 18.36
CA GLU A 347 -26.06 71.96 18.54
C GLU A 347 -26.75 70.95 17.54
N GLU A 348 -28.02 70.88 17.07
CA GLU A 348 -29.31 71.62 17.08
C GLU A 348 -30.46 70.59 16.82
N VAL A 349 -31.75 70.96 16.68
CA VAL A 349 -32.93 70.07 16.83
C VAL A 349 -34.09 70.29 15.82
N LEU A 350 -34.80 69.22 15.40
CA LEU A 350 -36.29 69.12 15.35
C LEU A 350 -36.73 67.65 15.07
N PRO A 351 -37.92 67.16 15.51
CA PRO A 351 -38.12 65.72 15.82
C PRO A 351 -39.28 64.98 15.11
N VAL A 352 -39.29 63.63 15.17
CA VAL A 352 -40.38 62.76 15.71
C VAL A 352 -40.18 61.25 15.38
N ASN A 353 -40.61 60.37 16.30
CA ASN A 353 -40.93 58.93 16.19
C ASN A 353 -39.85 57.83 16.38
N TYR A 354 -40.35 56.60 16.52
CA TYR A 354 -39.79 55.44 17.24
C TYR A 354 -38.70 54.64 16.49
N ALA A 355 -37.92 53.88 17.28
CA ALA A 355 -36.82 53.00 16.85
C ALA A 355 -37.25 51.71 16.12
N PRO A 356 -36.29 51.00 15.51
CA PRO A 356 -36.09 49.60 15.90
C PRO A 356 -34.61 49.19 16.11
N MET A 357 -34.42 47.93 16.50
CA MET A 357 -33.11 47.30 16.81
C MET A 357 -32.38 46.77 15.54
N SER A 358 -31.18 46.22 15.75
CA SER A 358 -30.31 45.61 14.74
C SER A 358 -30.97 44.51 13.89
N ARG A 359 -30.78 44.55 12.56
CA ARG A 359 -30.89 43.38 11.68
C ARG A 359 -29.73 42.40 11.89
N SER A 360 -29.93 41.13 11.57
CA SER A 360 -28.87 40.12 11.55
C SER A 360 -28.06 40.17 10.25
N ARG A 361 -26.91 39.47 10.20
CA ARG A 361 -26.17 39.29 8.93
C ARG A 361 -26.86 38.33 7.95
N LEU A 362 -27.85 37.54 8.39
CA LEU A 362 -28.61 36.63 7.54
C LEU A 362 -29.56 37.40 6.60
N ASP A 363 -30.27 38.40 7.17
CA ASP A 363 -31.28 39.19 6.44
C ASP A 363 -30.68 39.91 5.21
N ILE A 364 -29.45 40.41 5.36
CA ILE A 364 -28.70 41.10 4.30
C ILE A 364 -28.27 40.11 3.20
N ALA A 365 -27.97 38.86 3.55
CA ALA A 365 -27.53 37.84 2.61
C ALA A 365 -28.70 37.32 1.74
N GLU A 366 -29.89 37.10 2.31
CA GLU A 366 -31.08 36.74 1.52
C GLU A 366 -31.52 37.84 0.55
N GLU A 367 -31.46 39.10 1.00
CA GLU A 367 -31.86 40.26 0.20
C GLU A 367 -30.91 40.44 -1.00
N ALA A 368 -29.60 40.20 -0.82
CA ALA A 368 -28.62 40.12 -1.91
C ALA A 368 -28.83 38.92 -2.86
N LEU A 369 -29.17 37.74 -2.32
CA LEU A 369 -29.39 36.53 -3.12
C LEU A 369 -30.61 36.68 -4.06
N LYS A 370 -31.68 37.33 -3.59
CA LYS A 370 -32.85 37.68 -4.41
C LYS A 370 -32.52 38.64 -5.55
N VAL A 371 -31.59 39.59 -5.35
CA VAL A 371 -31.12 40.48 -6.43
C VAL A 371 -30.38 39.69 -7.52
N LEU A 372 -29.47 38.78 -7.15
CA LEU A 372 -28.77 37.93 -8.10
C LEU A 372 -29.72 37.01 -8.89
N GLN A 373 -30.69 36.39 -8.22
CA GLN A 373 -31.66 35.50 -8.88
C GLN A 373 -32.51 36.25 -9.92
N ASN A 374 -32.94 37.48 -9.62
CA ASN A 374 -33.68 38.32 -10.57
C ASN A 374 -32.81 38.78 -11.76
N GLN A 375 -31.52 39.06 -11.54
CA GLN A 375 -30.58 39.36 -12.63
C GLN A 375 -30.34 38.15 -13.55
N ILE A 376 -30.20 36.95 -12.99
CA ILE A 376 -30.05 35.69 -13.77
C ILE A 376 -31.32 35.38 -14.57
N LEU A 377 -32.51 35.68 -14.03
CA LEU A 377 -33.78 35.51 -14.76
C LEU A 377 -33.93 36.51 -15.91
N SER A 378 -33.42 37.74 -15.75
CA SER A 378 -33.33 38.73 -16.83
C SER A 378 -32.45 38.24 -17.99
N LEU A 379 -31.25 37.73 -17.66
CA LEU A 379 -30.28 37.26 -18.66
C LEU A 379 -30.74 36.02 -19.46
N LYS A 380 -31.61 35.18 -18.90
CA LYS A 380 -32.16 34.02 -19.64
C LYS A 380 -33.17 34.36 -20.74
N ASN A 381 -33.74 35.58 -20.76
CA ASN A 381 -34.80 35.97 -21.68
C ASN A 381 -34.35 36.87 -22.85
N GLN A 382 -33.04 37.07 -23.06
CA GLN A 382 -32.51 37.92 -24.17
C GLN A 382 -31.62 37.20 -25.18
N ALA A 383 -31.55 35.87 -25.17
CA ALA A 383 -30.61 35.08 -25.99
C ALA A 383 -31.23 33.98 -26.88
N ILE A 384 -32.51 34.11 -27.30
CA ILE A 384 -33.13 33.21 -28.31
C ILE A 384 -34.03 33.98 -29.29
N VAL A 385 -33.47 34.45 -30.41
CA VAL A 385 -34.21 34.79 -31.65
C VAL A 385 -33.30 34.56 -32.86
N SER A 386 -33.79 33.86 -33.91
CA SER A 386 -33.21 33.68 -35.26
C SER A 386 -31.84 32.95 -35.37
N SER A 387 -31.55 32.15 -36.40
CA SER A 387 -32.40 31.57 -37.47
C SER A 387 -31.71 30.37 -38.15
N GLU A 388 -32.35 29.79 -39.16
CA GLU A 388 -32.06 28.47 -39.74
C GLU A 388 -30.95 28.44 -40.83
N SER A 389 -30.34 27.27 -41.01
CA SER A 389 -30.03 26.62 -42.31
C SER A 389 -28.83 27.03 -43.21
N ILE A 390 -28.08 25.99 -43.64
CA ILE A 390 -27.72 25.63 -45.04
C ILE A 390 -26.63 26.43 -45.85
N ALA A 391 -25.59 25.66 -46.25
CA ALA A 391 -24.84 25.63 -47.53
C ALA A 391 -23.61 26.53 -47.90
N ILE A 392 -22.49 25.82 -48.15
CA ILE A 392 -21.65 25.77 -49.39
C ILE A 392 -21.00 27.06 -49.96
N SER A 393 -19.66 27.10 -49.90
CA SER A 393 -18.73 27.09 -51.07
C SER A 393 -17.27 26.96 -50.57
N ARG A 394 -16.48 25.94 -50.93
CA ARG A 394 -15.90 25.56 -52.25
C ARG A 394 -14.81 26.52 -52.77
N LEU A 395 -13.56 26.07 -52.69
CA LEU A 395 -12.56 26.24 -53.75
C LEU A 395 -11.83 24.90 -53.92
N ASN A 396 -11.74 24.38 -55.15
CA ASN A 396 -11.18 23.07 -55.45
C ASN A 396 -10.41 23.12 -56.78
N LEU A 397 -9.26 22.46 -56.84
CA LEU A 397 -8.52 21.98 -58.03
C LEU A 397 -7.41 21.08 -57.42
N ASP A 398 -7.57 19.75 -57.31
CA ASP A 398 -7.46 18.73 -58.37
C ASP A 398 -6.03 18.73 -58.99
N ILE A 399 -5.25 17.64 -59.10
CA ILE A 399 -5.46 16.22 -59.48
C ILE A 399 -4.30 15.37 -58.85
N ALA A 400 -4.33 14.05 -58.57
CA ALA A 400 -5.34 13.03 -58.24
C ALA A 400 -4.65 11.64 -57.96
N GLN A 401 -5.45 10.58 -57.77
CA GLN A 401 -5.15 9.13 -57.96
C GLN A 401 -4.20 8.32 -57.03
N GLU A 402 -4.84 7.63 -56.07
CA GLU A 402 -4.88 6.15 -55.88
C GLU A 402 -3.68 5.28 -55.40
N GLN A 403 -4.06 4.10 -54.88
CA GLN A 403 -3.28 3.07 -54.18
C GLN A 403 -2.58 2.10 -55.17
N PRO A 404 -1.55 1.31 -54.74
CA PRO A 404 -1.82 -0.09 -54.34
C PRO A 404 -0.85 -0.69 -53.28
N LYS A 405 -0.90 -2.02 -53.13
CA LYS A 405 -0.26 -2.83 -52.07
C LYS A 405 0.99 -3.61 -52.52
N PHE A 406 1.86 -3.94 -51.55
CA PHE A 406 2.58 -5.23 -51.37
C PHE A 406 3.76 -5.65 -52.29
N ILE A 407 4.58 -6.56 -51.73
CA ILE A 407 5.65 -7.43 -52.33
C ILE A 407 7.04 -6.77 -52.51
N ALA A 408 8.07 -7.61 -52.56
CA ALA A 408 9.45 -7.32 -52.19
C ALA A 408 10.50 -7.60 -53.30
N ALA A 409 11.69 -7.05 -53.08
CA ALA A 409 13.02 -7.44 -53.60
C ALA A 409 13.30 -7.35 -55.12
N ILE A 410 14.55 -6.95 -55.45
CA ILE A 410 15.43 -7.58 -56.46
C ILE A 410 16.83 -6.93 -56.39
N TYR A 411 17.87 -7.75 -56.58
CA TYR A 411 19.29 -7.36 -56.74
C TYR A 411 19.73 -7.60 -58.19
N PRO A 412 20.75 -6.89 -58.69
CA PRO A 412 21.87 -7.59 -59.34
C PRO A 412 23.25 -6.97 -59.01
N GLY A 413 24.37 -7.71 -59.06
CA GLY A 413 24.54 -9.15 -59.31
C GLY A 413 26.01 -9.57 -59.57
N PHE A 414 26.27 -10.89 -59.58
CA PHE A 414 27.55 -11.61 -59.82
C PHE A 414 28.59 -11.65 -58.68
N GLY A 415 29.15 -12.81 -58.30
CA GLY A 415 28.77 -14.19 -58.67
C GLY A 415 29.77 -15.28 -58.24
N GLY A 416 29.24 -16.45 -57.81
CA GLY A 416 30.00 -17.68 -57.46
C GLY A 416 30.67 -17.66 -56.07
N GLY A 417 30.87 -18.78 -55.36
CA GLY A 417 30.42 -20.17 -55.62
C GLY A 417 31.32 -21.20 -54.91
N GLY A 418 30.82 -21.89 -53.89
CA GLY A 418 31.57 -22.90 -53.10
C GLY A 418 30.68 -23.52 -52.00
N ASP A 419 30.99 -24.74 -51.55
CA ASP A 419 30.04 -25.62 -50.83
C ASP A 419 30.66 -26.38 -49.64
N GLY A 420 29.82 -26.77 -48.67
CA GLY A 420 30.07 -27.80 -47.64
C GLY A 420 30.71 -27.36 -46.31
N GLY A 421 30.33 -28.03 -45.20
CA GLY A 421 31.28 -28.21 -44.06
C GLY A 421 30.85 -27.93 -42.60
N MET A 422 29.66 -28.37 -42.17
CA MET A 422 29.36 -29.10 -40.89
C MET A 422 30.14 -28.86 -39.55
N ALA A 423 29.44 -29.16 -38.43
CA ALA A 423 29.95 -29.57 -37.11
C ALA A 423 30.17 -28.52 -35.97
N SER A 424 29.13 -28.42 -35.12
CA SER A 424 29.17 -28.41 -33.64
C SER A 424 30.50 -28.18 -32.89
N VAL A 425 30.50 -27.19 -31.98
CA VAL A 425 31.54 -26.99 -30.94
C VAL A 425 31.02 -27.45 -29.58
N SER A 426 31.74 -28.33 -28.88
CA SER A 426 31.56 -28.54 -27.44
C SER A 426 32.77 -29.21 -26.75
N SER A 427 32.88 -28.91 -25.45
CA SER A 427 33.57 -29.68 -24.39
C SER A 427 35.08 -29.49 -24.10
N LEU A 428 35.34 -29.23 -22.81
CA LEU A 428 36.38 -29.78 -21.91
C LEU A 428 37.86 -29.35 -22.01
N SER A 429 38.23 -28.52 -21.01
CA SER A 429 39.32 -28.71 -20.02
C SER A 429 40.60 -29.49 -20.38
N ALA A 430 41.75 -28.88 -20.06
CA ALA A 430 43.04 -29.56 -19.90
C ALA A 430 43.58 -29.39 -18.46
N SER A 431 44.40 -30.35 -17.99
CA SER A 431 44.88 -30.38 -16.59
C SER A 431 46.26 -30.99 -16.40
N SER A 432 47.11 -30.31 -15.62
CA SER A 432 48.16 -30.84 -14.71
C SER A 432 49.39 -31.60 -15.26
N ALA A 433 50.40 -31.69 -14.37
CA ALA A 433 51.54 -32.62 -14.32
C ALA A 433 52.74 -32.36 -15.27
N ASP A 434 54.01 -32.49 -14.85
CA ASP A 434 54.63 -32.52 -13.49
C ASP A 434 56.17 -32.34 -13.62
N SER A 435 56.88 -32.08 -12.50
CA SER A 435 58.21 -32.64 -12.13
C SER A 435 59.06 -31.71 -11.22
N SER A 436 59.05 -32.01 -9.91
CA SER A 436 60.11 -31.87 -8.87
C SER A 436 61.49 -31.28 -9.25
N SER A 437 62.19 -30.51 -8.40
CA SER A 437 62.75 -31.02 -7.13
C SER A 437 63.37 -29.99 -6.14
N SER A 438 63.30 -30.33 -4.85
CA SER A 438 64.29 -30.08 -3.75
C SER A 438 64.76 -28.66 -3.35
N ALA A 439 64.15 -28.18 -2.25
CA ALA A 439 64.79 -27.91 -0.94
C ALA A 439 65.75 -26.70 -0.67
N GLY A 440 65.45 -26.01 0.44
CA GLY A 440 66.34 -25.16 1.24
C GLY A 440 66.40 -23.66 0.86
N SER A 441 66.73 -22.71 1.75
CA SER A 441 66.63 -22.66 3.23
C SER A 441 67.12 -21.29 3.75
N SER A 442 66.30 -20.60 4.57
CA SER A 442 66.70 -19.61 5.60
C SER A 442 67.48 -18.32 5.23
N SER A 443 67.38 -17.32 6.13
CA SER A 443 68.12 -16.04 6.23
C SER A 443 67.99 -15.03 5.06
N SER A 444 67.62 -13.76 5.21
CA SER A 444 67.67 -12.73 6.28
C SER A 444 68.99 -11.95 6.40
N ALA A 445 68.86 -10.61 6.45
CA ALA A 445 69.91 -9.61 6.73
C ALA A 445 70.98 -9.45 5.61
N SER A 446 71.65 -8.30 5.44
CA SER A 446 71.35 -6.89 5.80
C SER A 446 72.43 -5.98 5.18
N GLU A 447 72.13 -4.68 5.02
CA GLU A 447 73.12 -3.60 4.81
C GLU A 447 73.88 -3.63 3.45
N SER A 448 74.06 -2.49 2.76
CA SER A 448 75.00 -1.38 2.99
C SER A 448 76.48 -1.77 2.71
N SER A 449 77.33 -0.91 2.13
CA SER A 449 77.14 0.40 1.48
C SER A 449 78.45 0.77 0.73
N SER A 450 78.62 2.05 0.37
CA SER A 450 79.87 2.67 -0.12
C SER A 450 80.45 2.21 -1.46
N SER A 451 80.15 3.05 -2.46
CA SER A 451 81.00 3.38 -3.60
C SER A 451 82.50 3.50 -3.31
N THR A 452 83.35 3.12 -4.28
CA THR A 452 84.45 4.00 -4.72
C THR A 452 84.70 3.85 -6.23
N SER A 453 85.27 4.88 -6.84
CA SER A 453 85.51 5.00 -8.28
C SER A 453 86.94 4.62 -8.69
N SER A 454 87.13 4.25 -9.97
CA SER A 454 87.86 5.08 -10.95
C SER A 454 88.36 4.27 -12.16
N ASN A 455 88.53 4.96 -13.30
CA ASN A 455 89.32 4.60 -14.49
C ASN A 455 88.98 3.26 -15.20
N SER A 456 88.81 3.21 -16.51
CA SER A 456 89.42 4.05 -17.55
C SER A 456 88.60 4.07 -18.85
N SER A 457 88.74 5.14 -19.64
CA SER A 457 88.12 5.31 -20.95
C SER A 457 89.05 4.85 -22.09
N SER A 458 88.52 4.12 -23.07
CA SER A 458 88.55 4.54 -24.50
C SER A 458 87.97 3.49 -25.46
N SER A 459 87.12 3.99 -26.37
CA SER A 459 86.86 3.48 -27.74
C SER A 459 86.80 1.96 -28.00
N SER A 460 85.57 1.45 -28.16
CA SER A 460 85.24 0.57 -29.29
C SER A 460 84.01 1.11 -30.01
N SER A 461 84.10 1.35 -31.31
CA SER A 461 82.97 1.79 -32.13
C SER A 461 82.15 0.59 -32.57
N SER A 462 81.53 -0.10 -31.61
CA SER A 462 80.52 -1.12 -31.91
C SER A 462 79.23 -0.44 -32.34
N SER A 463 78.79 -0.73 -33.57
CA SER A 463 77.43 -0.43 -34.02
C SER A 463 76.46 -1.35 -33.28
N SER A 464 76.13 -1.00 -32.03
CA SER A 464 74.91 -1.49 -31.42
C SER A 464 73.75 -0.98 -32.26
N SER A 465 73.10 -1.89 -32.99
CA SER A 465 71.65 -1.85 -32.98
C SER A 465 71.26 -1.86 -31.50
N SER A 466 70.87 -0.70 -30.96
CA SER A 466 70.14 -0.68 -29.72
C SER A 466 69.00 -1.68 -29.86
N ALA A 467 68.74 -2.49 -28.84
CA ALA A 467 67.49 -3.23 -28.82
C ALA A 467 66.36 -2.21 -29.08
N PRO A 468 65.35 -2.54 -29.92
CA PRO A 468 64.22 -1.64 -30.11
C PRO A 468 63.69 -1.31 -28.72
N ASP A 469 63.42 -0.04 -28.44
CA ASP A 469 63.12 0.31 -27.05
C ASP A 469 61.82 -0.37 -26.62
N THR A 470 61.91 -1.13 -25.53
CA THR A 470 60.79 -1.86 -24.93
C THR A 470 60.45 -1.31 -23.55
N ALA A 471 61.09 -0.22 -23.12
CA ALA A 471 60.79 0.44 -21.86
C ALA A 471 59.71 1.51 -22.12
N PRO A 472 58.44 1.26 -21.77
CA PRO A 472 57.39 2.26 -21.96
C PRO A 472 57.67 3.52 -21.13
N PRO A 473 57.23 4.70 -21.60
CA PRO A 473 57.40 5.95 -20.87
C PRO A 473 56.62 5.92 -19.55
N THR A 474 56.99 6.79 -18.63
CA THR A 474 56.36 6.86 -17.30
C THR A 474 55.64 8.19 -17.06
N ILE A 475 54.51 8.17 -16.35
CA ILE A 475 53.85 9.39 -15.87
C ILE A 475 54.41 9.72 -14.48
N SER A 476 55.16 10.82 -14.37
CA SER A 476 55.78 11.27 -13.11
C SER A 476 54.83 12.10 -12.23
N SER A 477 53.83 12.74 -12.82
CA SER A 477 52.72 13.36 -12.08
C SER A 477 51.45 13.39 -12.91
N PHE A 478 50.32 13.36 -12.22
CA PHE A 478 48.99 13.66 -12.74
C PHE A 478 48.19 14.28 -11.60
N SER A 479 47.57 15.44 -11.84
CA SER A 479 46.87 16.21 -10.80
C SER A 479 45.77 17.09 -11.37
N ILE A 480 44.63 17.12 -10.70
CA ILE A 480 43.60 18.16 -10.88
C ILE A 480 43.84 19.20 -9.78
N SER A 481 44.00 20.47 -10.14
CA SER A 481 44.50 21.52 -9.24
C SER A 481 43.51 21.85 -8.12
N GLU A 482 42.22 21.87 -8.45
CA GLU A 482 41.12 22.22 -7.56
C GLU A 482 40.97 21.19 -6.43
N CYS A 483 41.32 19.93 -6.68
CA CYS A 483 41.25 18.84 -5.71
C CYS A 483 42.22 19.01 -4.52
N GLN A 484 43.22 19.89 -4.61
CA GLN A 484 44.06 20.27 -3.47
C GLN A 484 43.26 21.04 -2.40
N ASN A 485 42.16 21.69 -2.80
CA ASN A 485 41.20 22.37 -1.93
C ASN A 485 39.83 21.64 -1.96
N SER A 486 39.85 20.30 -2.03
CA SER A 486 38.62 19.50 -2.01
C SER A 486 37.77 19.82 -0.79
N LEU A 487 36.47 19.98 -1.01
CA LEU A 487 35.46 20.20 0.04
C LEU A 487 35.26 18.97 0.92
N SER A 488 35.65 17.79 0.44
CA SER A 488 35.60 16.53 1.19
C SER A 488 36.99 15.91 1.37
N SER A 489 37.18 15.20 2.48
CA SER A 489 38.31 14.28 2.66
C SER A 489 38.13 12.95 1.91
N ASP A 490 36.91 12.63 1.47
CA ASP A 490 36.61 11.45 0.64
C ASP A 490 36.73 11.81 -0.86
N GLY A 491 37.96 11.77 -1.37
CA GLY A 491 38.26 12.09 -2.77
C GLY A 491 38.08 13.57 -3.13
N CYS A 492 37.89 13.86 -4.42
CA CYS A 492 37.79 15.23 -4.92
C CYS A 492 36.33 15.66 -5.12
N LEU A 493 35.89 16.64 -4.33
CA LEU A 493 34.61 17.34 -4.46
C LEU A 493 34.88 18.85 -4.54
N VAL A 494 34.40 19.54 -5.58
CA VAL A 494 34.71 20.97 -5.80
C VAL A 494 33.51 21.78 -6.28
N ALA A 495 33.45 23.04 -5.83
CA ALA A 495 32.42 24.03 -6.20
C ALA A 495 32.83 24.91 -7.39
N THR A 496 33.35 24.29 -8.45
CA THR A 496 33.74 25.00 -9.69
C THR A 496 33.49 24.13 -10.92
N THR A 497 32.93 24.72 -11.96
CA THR A 497 32.75 24.11 -13.29
C THR A 497 34.00 24.18 -14.17
N THR A 498 35.09 24.78 -13.69
CA THR A 498 36.39 24.80 -14.37
C THR A 498 37.40 23.99 -13.57
N LEU A 499 38.00 22.99 -14.21
CA LEU A 499 39.07 22.16 -13.67
C LEU A 499 40.38 22.41 -14.43
N ASN A 500 41.49 22.53 -13.72
CA ASN A 500 42.83 22.71 -14.29
C ASN A 500 43.65 21.43 -14.05
N ILE A 501 43.73 20.60 -15.09
CA ILE A 501 44.39 19.29 -15.07
C ILE A 501 45.82 19.43 -15.60
N ALA A 502 46.80 18.84 -14.91
CA ALA A 502 48.20 18.83 -15.31
C ALA A 502 48.82 17.43 -15.17
N TRP A 503 49.80 17.13 -16.01
CA TRP A 503 50.54 15.87 -16.03
C TRP A 503 52.00 16.08 -16.46
N SER A 504 52.88 15.14 -16.10
CA SER A 504 54.28 15.14 -16.54
C SER A 504 54.81 13.74 -16.81
N SER A 505 55.89 13.68 -17.58
CA SER A 505 56.72 12.48 -17.78
C SER A 505 58.20 12.88 -17.67
N PRO A 506 59.09 12.02 -17.14
CA PRO A 506 60.53 12.23 -17.15
C PRO A 506 61.22 11.61 -18.38
N SER A 507 60.47 10.92 -19.26
CA SER A 507 60.98 10.23 -20.43
C SER A 507 61.50 11.21 -21.49
N SER A 508 62.76 11.05 -21.89
CA SER A 508 63.48 11.90 -22.85
C SER A 508 63.12 11.66 -24.33
N ASP A 509 62.29 10.64 -24.56
CA ASP A 509 61.99 9.95 -25.83
C ASP A 509 60.48 9.97 -26.15
N LEU A 510 59.72 10.82 -25.46
CA LEU A 510 58.27 10.93 -25.54
C LEU A 510 57.80 11.53 -26.88
N ASP A 511 56.78 10.91 -27.48
CA ASP A 511 56.11 11.33 -28.72
C ASP A 511 54.90 12.23 -28.39
N TYR A 512 53.93 11.70 -27.65
CA TYR A 512 52.77 12.43 -27.16
C TYR A 512 52.10 11.77 -25.95
N PHE A 513 51.23 12.51 -25.27
CA PHE A 513 50.28 11.99 -24.30
C PHE A 513 48.94 11.69 -24.97
N VAL A 514 48.29 10.60 -24.57
CA VAL A 514 46.86 10.36 -24.82
C VAL A 514 46.10 10.77 -23.56
N ILE A 515 45.20 11.74 -23.70
CA ILE A 515 44.30 12.17 -22.64
C ILE A 515 42.87 11.76 -22.97
N ASN A 516 42.19 11.17 -21.98
CA ASN A 516 40.75 10.95 -21.96
C ASN A 516 40.12 11.97 -21.00
N ASN A 517 39.31 12.88 -21.54
CA ASN A 517 38.48 13.81 -20.80
C ASN A 517 37.03 13.31 -20.84
N ASN A 518 36.63 12.59 -19.79
CA ASN A 518 35.28 12.07 -19.54
C ASN A 518 34.62 11.35 -20.75
N GLY A 519 35.41 10.54 -21.47
CA GLY A 519 35.01 9.81 -22.68
C GLY A 519 35.58 10.40 -23.99
N SER A 520 36.00 11.66 -23.99
CA SER A 520 36.63 12.31 -25.14
C SER A 520 38.14 12.05 -25.16
N VAL A 521 38.60 11.19 -26.07
CA VAL A 521 40.02 10.78 -26.18
C VAL A 521 40.74 11.60 -27.26
N SER A 522 41.91 12.14 -26.93
CA SER A 522 42.76 12.90 -27.85
C SER A 522 44.25 12.70 -27.59
N ALA A 523 45.08 13.00 -28.59
CA ALA A 523 46.54 13.00 -28.47
C ALA A 523 47.07 14.45 -28.38
N THR A 524 48.04 14.71 -27.51
CA THR A 524 48.59 16.05 -27.27
C THR A 524 50.03 16.01 -26.76
N THR A 525 50.83 17.02 -27.10
CA THR A 525 52.15 17.27 -26.51
C THR A 525 52.11 18.26 -25.35
N ALA A 526 50.94 18.83 -25.04
CA ALA A 526 50.74 19.66 -23.86
C ALA A 526 50.88 18.85 -22.56
N THR A 527 51.26 19.52 -21.48
CA THR A 527 51.37 18.98 -20.11
C THR A 527 50.22 19.42 -19.20
N SER A 528 49.24 20.15 -19.73
CA SER A 528 48.05 20.57 -19.00
C SER A 528 46.88 20.91 -19.93
N THR A 529 45.67 20.90 -19.38
CA THR A 529 44.47 21.49 -19.99
C THR A 529 43.54 22.04 -18.92
N ALA A 530 42.79 23.09 -19.26
CA ALA A 530 41.54 23.36 -18.58
C ALA A 530 40.44 22.42 -19.13
N ALA A 531 39.46 22.07 -18.31
CA ALA A 531 38.23 21.40 -18.73
C ALA A 531 37.03 22.12 -18.13
N ALA A 532 36.01 22.39 -18.96
CA ALA A 532 34.70 22.80 -18.49
C ALA A 532 33.89 21.54 -18.14
N ALA A 533 33.43 21.45 -16.89
CA ALA A 533 32.62 20.37 -16.36
C ALA A 533 31.20 20.85 -16.05
N SER A 534 30.21 19.97 -16.23
CA SER A 534 28.82 20.27 -15.85
C SER A 534 28.63 20.19 -14.34
N ASP A 535 27.70 20.98 -13.81
CA ASP A 535 27.31 20.92 -12.40
C ASP A 535 26.61 19.59 -12.04
N ASN A 536 26.71 19.18 -10.77
CA ASN A 536 26.17 17.94 -10.18
C ASN A 536 26.55 16.67 -10.97
N ALA A 537 27.82 16.58 -11.41
CA ALA A 537 28.34 15.49 -12.21
C ALA A 537 29.71 15.00 -11.72
N VAL A 538 30.04 13.74 -12.00
CA VAL A 538 31.39 13.18 -11.80
C VAL A 538 32.12 13.12 -13.14
N PHE A 539 33.31 13.72 -13.20
CA PHE A 539 34.18 13.68 -14.36
C PHE A 539 35.36 12.75 -14.09
N SER A 540 35.61 11.82 -15.02
CA SER A 540 36.78 10.95 -15.01
C SER A 540 37.81 11.42 -16.04
N PHE A 541 39.03 11.66 -15.58
CA PHE A 541 40.17 12.05 -16.40
C PHE A 541 41.23 10.96 -16.36
N SER A 542 41.79 10.59 -17.50
CA SER A 542 42.96 9.72 -17.53
C SER A 542 43.98 10.10 -18.58
N VAL A 543 45.24 9.78 -18.31
CA VAL A 543 46.39 10.10 -19.17
C VAL A 543 47.33 8.90 -19.26
N SER A 544 47.84 8.66 -20.47
CA SER A 544 49.03 7.83 -20.71
C SER A 544 50.01 8.56 -21.61
N ALA A 545 51.28 8.23 -21.52
CA ALA A 545 52.33 8.69 -22.42
C ALA A 545 52.61 7.62 -23.49
N LYS A 546 53.11 8.05 -24.64
CA LYS A 546 53.63 7.19 -25.69
C LYS A 546 55.00 7.67 -26.13
N ASP A 547 55.94 6.76 -26.34
CA ASP A 547 57.28 7.06 -26.85
C ASP A 547 57.37 7.05 -28.38
N LEU A 548 58.50 7.54 -28.90
CA LEU A 548 58.83 7.62 -30.33
C LEU A 548 59.01 6.25 -31.02
N THR A 549 59.13 5.15 -30.26
CA THR A 549 59.25 3.78 -30.79
C THR A 549 57.91 3.03 -30.84
N GLY A 550 56.93 3.46 -30.04
CA GLY A 550 55.54 3.01 -30.09
C GLY A 550 54.97 2.44 -28.79
N ASN A 551 55.74 2.32 -27.71
CA ASN A 551 55.19 1.77 -26.45
C ASN A 551 54.36 2.84 -25.71
N PHE A 552 53.46 2.36 -24.85
CA PHE A 552 52.58 3.19 -24.03
C PHE A 552 52.83 2.98 -22.54
N SER A 553 52.76 4.05 -21.76
CA SER A 553 52.73 3.98 -20.31
C SER A 553 51.50 3.25 -19.80
N ALA A 554 51.54 2.80 -18.55
CA ALA A 554 50.30 2.56 -17.81
C ALA A 554 49.47 3.85 -17.74
N THR A 555 48.14 3.72 -17.82
CA THR A 555 47.20 4.84 -17.70
C THR A 555 47.06 5.28 -16.25
N SER A 556 47.24 6.58 -15.97
CA SER A 556 46.91 7.19 -14.69
C SER A 556 45.52 7.83 -14.74
N THR A 557 44.70 7.70 -13.69
CA THR A 557 43.29 8.12 -13.68
C THR A 557 42.96 8.89 -12.40
N GLN A 558 42.15 9.94 -12.52
CA GLN A 558 41.60 10.73 -11.42
C GLN A 558 40.12 11.07 -11.69
N THR A 559 39.35 11.25 -10.63
CA THR A 559 37.94 11.66 -10.70
C THR A 559 37.71 12.94 -9.89
N ALA A 560 36.84 13.81 -10.37
CA ALA A 560 36.35 14.98 -9.65
C ALA A 560 34.81 15.00 -9.66
N GLU A 561 34.21 15.15 -8.48
CA GLU A 561 32.78 15.39 -8.30
C GLU A 561 32.54 16.91 -8.25
N ILE A 562 31.63 17.40 -9.08
CA ILE A 562 31.32 18.82 -9.25
C ILE A 562 29.96 19.09 -8.62
N SER A 563 29.90 20.04 -7.67
CA SER A 563 28.63 20.60 -7.22
C SER A 563 28.85 22.06 -6.80
N THR A 564 28.29 22.99 -7.57
CA THR A 564 28.44 24.45 -7.42
C THR A 564 27.72 24.99 -6.20
N MET A 565 26.63 24.32 -5.80
CA MET A 565 25.88 24.52 -4.56
C MET A 565 25.98 23.23 -3.72
N PRO A 566 27.15 22.87 -3.14
CA PRO A 566 27.30 21.61 -2.41
C PRO A 566 26.75 21.71 -0.98
N VAL A 567 26.71 22.93 -0.43
CA VAL A 567 25.97 23.30 0.79
C VAL A 567 25.07 24.49 0.42
N VAL A 568 23.83 24.50 0.91
CA VAL A 568 22.85 25.58 0.72
C VAL A 568 22.25 26.01 2.05
N ILE A 569 21.75 27.25 2.14
CA ILE A 569 20.92 27.70 3.26
C ILE A 569 19.55 27.01 3.13
N ASN A 570 19.18 26.20 4.11
CA ASN A 570 18.04 25.29 4.02
C ASN A 570 16.78 25.84 4.69
N GLU A 571 16.93 26.36 5.90
CA GLU A 571 15.83 26.85 6.73
C GLU A 571 16.28 28.07 7.55
N VAL A 572 15.39 29.04 7.77
CA VAL A 572 15.67 30.27 8.53
C VAL A 572 14.49 30.63 9.44
N ALA A 573 14.67 30.53 10.75
CA ALA A 573 13.69 30.95 11.75
C ALA A 573 13.91 32.43 12.16
N TRP A 574 13.74 33.33 11.20
CA TRP A 574 14.02 34.76 11.35
C TRP A 574 13.11 35.49 12.35
N ALA A 575 11.97 34.91 12.72
CA ALA A 575 11.05 35.46 13.72
C ALA A 575 11.29 34.95 15.16
N GLY A 576 12.25 34.03 15.33
CA GLY A 576 12.42 33.25 16.55
C GLY A 576 11.33 32.18 16.76
N ASN A 577 11.37 31.52 17.91
CA ASN A 577 10.64 30.28 18.20
C ASN A 577 9.36 30.46 19.07
N GLY A 578 8.76 31.65 19.04
CA GLY A 578 7.50 31.99 19.73
C GLY A 578 7.44 33.44 20.21
N SER A 579 6.27 33.93 20.64
CA SER A 579 6.11 35.34 21.08
C SER A 579 6.82 35.71 22.38
N ALA A 580 7.21 34.72 23.19
CA ALA A 580 8.11 34.87 24.35
C ALA A 580 9.58 34.55 24.02
N TYR A 581 9.85 34.11 22.79
CA TYR A 581 11.08 33.49 22.29
C TYR A 581 11.49 34.08 20.93
N SER A 582 11.12 35.35 20.68
CA SER A 582 11.30 36.03 19.40
C SER A 582 12.73 36.54 19.15
N ALA A 583 13.64 36.30 20.10
CA ALA A 583 15.08 36.46 19.92
C ALA A 583 15.82 35.13 19.72
N ASP A 584 15.10 34.00 19.84
CA ASP A 584 15.62 32.64 19.70
C ASP A 584 15.64 32.28 18.21
N GLU A 585 16.40 33.07 17.44
CA GLU A 585 16.61 32.95 16.01
C GLU A 585 17.60 31.83 15.68
N TRP A 586 17.40 31.17 14.53
CA TRP A 586 18.35 30.19 14.03
C TRP A 586 18.32 30.06 12.50
N ILE A 587 19.40 29.49 11.97
CA ILE A 587 19.65 29.27 10.54
C ILE A 587 20.14 27.84 10.38
N GLU A 588 19.73 27.15 9.31
CA GLU A 588 20.25 25.83 8.98
C GLU A 588 20.88 25.80 7.58
N LEU A 589 21.96 25.01 7.45
CA LEU A 589 22.58 24.67 6.18
C LEU A 589 22.41 23.18 5.87
N TYR A 590 22.19 22.83 4.60
CA TYR A 590 22.06 21.44 4.14
C TYR A 590 23.17 21.06 3.14
N ASN A 591 23.82 19.92 3.37
CA ASN A 591 24.78 19.34 2.45
C ASN A 591 24.06 18.52 1.35
N ARG A 592 24.06 19.04 0.12
CA ARG A 592 23.44 18.41 -1.04
C ARG A 592 24.17 17.18 -1.56
N THR A 593 25.43 16.98 -1.20
CA THR A 593 26.31 15.97 -1.82
C THR A 593 26.20 14.60 -1.14
N ASN A 594 26.76 13.58 -1.79
CA ASN A 594 26.86 12.22 -1.23
C ASN A 594 28.13 12.03 -0.36
N LYS A 595 28.84 13.11 -0.04
CA LYS A 595 30.11 13.12 0.69
C LYS A 595 30.02 14.05 1.89
N SER A 596 30.85 13.82 2.91
CA SER A 596 30.96 14.75 4.04
C SER A 596 31.75 16.00 3.63
N ILE A 597 31.27 17.19 4.00
CA ILE A 597 31.88 18.47 3.64
C ILE A 597 32.54 19.11 4.86
N ASN A 598 33.82 19.47 4.73
CA ASN A 598 34.57 20.22 5.73
C ASN A 598 34.22 21.72 5.64
N LEU A 599 33.79 22.32 6.75
CA LEU A 599 33.36 23.72 6.83
C LEU A 599 34.51 24.72 7.06
N SER A 600 35.76 24.27 6.99
CA SER A 600 36.93 25.15 6.96
C SER A 600 36.87 26.12 5.77
N ASN A 601 37.13 27.41 6.01
CA ASN A 601 37.02 28.51 5.04
C ASN A 601 35.60 28.79 4.51
N TRP A 602 34.55 28.25 5.15
CA TRP A 602 33.17 28.66 4.90
C TRP A 602 32.74 29.77 5.86
N ILE A 603 31.98 30.74 5.35
CA ILE A 603 31.48 31.90 6.10
C ILE A 603 30.04 32.19 5.68
N LEU A 604 29.14 32.26 6.67
CA LEU A 604 27.76 32.73 6.52
C LEU A 604 27.68 34.16 7.07
N TYR A 605 27.16 35.13 6.33
CA TYR A 605 27.08 36.52 6.81
C TYR A 605 25.91 37.33 6.22
N SER A 606 25.46 38.37 6.93
CA SER A 606 24.62 39.42 6.36
C SER A 606 25.45 40.38 5.51
N ALA A 607 25.11 40.54 4.24
CA ALA A 607 25.75 41.51 3.35
C ALA A 607 25.34 42.96 3.65
N ALA A 608 24.29 43.19 4.45
CA ALA A 608 23.80 44.54 4.78
C ALA A 608 24.63 45.24 5.85
N ASN A 609 25.14 44.48 6.84
CA ASN A 609 25.72 45.02 8.08
C ASN A 609 26.86 44.15 8.69
N LEU A 610 27.17 42.97 8.11
CA LEU A 610 28.07 41.95 8.68
C LEU A 610 27.64 41.45 10.08
N SER A 611 26.33 41.38 10.33
CA SER A 611 25.67 40.87 11.53
C SER A 611 24.39 40.11 11.14
N PRO A 612 24.36 38.77 11.18
CA PRO A 612 25.42 37.89 11.66
C PRO A 612 26.65 37.85 10.74
N TYR A 613 27.78 37.41 11.30
CA TYR A 613 28.99 37.02 10.55
C TYR A 613 29.59 35.80 11.25
N VAL A 614 29.53 34.64 10.59
CA VAL A 614 29.78 33.34 11.22
C VAL A 614 30.81 32.56 10.41
N VAL A 615 32.02 32.45 10.96
CA VAL A 615 33.05 31.53 10.44
C VAL A 615 32.64 30.12 10.86
N LEU A 616 32.32 29.28 9.88
CA LEU A 616 31.84 27.91 10.10
C LEU A 616 32.98 26.96 10.49
N THR A 617 32.64 25.85 11.13
CA THR A 617 33.62 24.93 11.73
C THR A 617 33.09 23.50 11.82
N GLY A 618 33.94 22.51 11.59
CA GLY A 618 33.58 21.10 11.68
C GLY A 618 33.24 20.51 10.30
N VAL A 619 32.34 19.53 10.28
CA VAL A 619 32.00 18.74 9.09
C VAL A 619 30.49 18.51 9.03
N ILE A 620 29.86 18.74 7.87
CA ILE A 620 28.49 18.28 7.61
C ILE A 620 28.57 16.89 6.96
N SER A 621 27.85 15.91 7.52
CA SER A 621 27.71 14.57 6.90
C SER A 621 27.09 14.66 5.50
N ALA A 622 27.32 13.63 4.67
CA ALA A 622 26.61 13.46 3.40
C ALA A 622 25.08 13.51 3.63
N LYS A 623 24.35 14.30 2.83
CA LYS A 623 22.90 14.55 3.01
C LYS A 623 22.50 15.02 4.42
N GLY A 624 23.44 15.61 5.16
CA GLY A 624 23.25 16.07 6.54
C GLY A 624 22.93 17.56 6.65
N TYR A 625 22.51 17.93 7.85
CA TYR A 625 22.15 19.29 8.26
C TYR A 625 23.21 19.90 9.19
N TYR A 626 23.23 21.23 9.29
CA TYR A 626 24.10 21.98 10.20
C TYR A 626 23.33 23.17 10.77
N LEU A 627 22.97 23.09 12.04
CA LEU A 627 22.12 24.04 12.76
C LEU A 627 22.97 25.12 13.44
N LEU A 628 22.62 26.39 13.19
CA LEU A 628 23.22 27.56 13.80
C LEU A 628 22.21 28.26 14.70
N GLU A 629 22.43 28.27 16.01
CA GLU A 629 21.57 28.96 16.98
C GLU A 629 22.13 30.30 17.44
N ARG A 630 21.25 31.28 17.65
CA ARG A 630 21.64 32.60 18.13
C ARG A 630 21.91 32.60 19.64
N THR A 631 23.09 33.07 20.02
CA THR A 631 23.59 33.31 21.39
C THR A 631 23.74 32.12 22.34
N ASN A 632 22.90 31.08 22.26
CA ASN A 632 22.90 29.96 23.21
C ASN A 632 22.26 28.70 22.61
N ASP A 633 22.67 27.53 23.11
CA ASP A 633 22.30 26.16 22.69
C ASP A 633 21.00 25.69 23.37
N ASN A 634 19.96 26.52 23.29
CA ASN A 634 18.63 26.30 23.88
C ASN A 634 17.54 27.04 23.09
N THR A 635 17.85 27.48 21.87
CA THR A 635 16.87 28.06 20.94
C THR A 635 15.93 26.95 20.44
N VAL A 636 16.49 25.80 20.04
CA VAL A 636 15.79 24.52 19.84
C VAL A 636 16.20 23.56 20.97
N SER A 637 15.52 23.64 22.12
CA SER A 637 15.98 23.11 23.42
C SER A 637 16.11 21.58 23.53
N ASP A 638 15.68 20.82 22.52
CA ASP A 638 15.82 19.37 22.40
C ASP A 638 16.74 18.91 21.24
N ILE A 639 17.25 19.83 20.42
CA ILE A 639 18.08 19.54 19.24
C ILE A 639 19.34 20.42 19.25
N ALA A 640 20.43 19.91 19.84
CA ALA A 640 21.68 20.65 20.00
C ALA A 640 22.23 21.21 18.66
N ALA A 641 22.69 22.47 18.71
CA ALA A 641 23.26 23.19 17.58
C ALA A 641 24.67 22.69 17.23
N ASP A 642 25.05 22.83 15.96
CA ASP A 642 26.43 22.58 15.52
C ASP A 642 27.29 23.86 15.61
N LYS A 643 26.63 25.02 15.73
CA LYS A 643 27.26 26.33 15.89
C LYS A 643 26.39 27.28 16.70
N ILE A 644 27.00 28.00 17.63
CA ILE A 644 26.40 29.19 18.25
C ILE A 644 26.95 30.45 17.56
N TYR A 645 26.06 31.39 17.21
CA TYR A 645 26.42 32.65 16.56
C TYR A 645 25.91 33.89 17.30
N THR A 646 26.36 35.08 16.88
CA THR A 646 25.90 36.37 17.38
C THR A 646 25.66 37.36 16.22
N GLY A 647 24.88 38.41 16.52
CA GLY A 647 24.21 39.21 15.50
C GLY A 647 22.72 38.83 15.43
N ALA A 648 21.89 39.80 15.07
CA ALA A 648 20.45 39.61 14.89
C ALA A 648 20.10 39.48 13.41
N LEU A 649 19.07 38.69 13.10
CA LEU A 649 18.35 38.80 11.84
C LEU A 649 17.33 39.94 11.92
N ASN A 650 17.12 40.63 10.80
CA ASN A 650 16.08 41.66 10.69
C ASN A 650 14.75 41.04 10.24
N ASN A 651 13.68 41.21 11.03
CA ASN A 651 12.32 40.74 10.68
C ASN A 651 11.81 41.31 9.34
N SER A 652 12.32 42.48 8.90
CA SER A 652 12.01 43.08 7.59
C SER A 652 12.92 42.59 6.45
N GLY A 653 13.52 41.41 6.57
CA GLY A 653 14.43 40.82 5.58
C GLY A 653 15.90 41.15 5.81
N GLU A 654 16.77 40.23 5.42
CA GLU A 654 18.23 40.31 5.48
C GLU A 654 18.80 39.79 4.14
N ASN A 655 19.95 40.29 3.67
CA ASN A 655 20.69 39.59 2.62
C ASN A 655 21.68 38.63 3.27
N LEU A 656 21.38 37.33 3.29
CA LEU A 656 22.27 36.28 3.81
C LEU A 656 23.07 35.62 2.68
N ILE A 657 24.40 35.71 2.78
CA ILE A 657 25.34 35.07 1.86
C ILE A 657 26.03 33.89 2.57
N LEU A 658 25.96 32.71 1.97
CA LEU A 658 26.84 31.58 2.28
C LEU A 658 28.00 31.58 1.27
N SER A 659 29.22 31.59 1.79
CA SER A 659 30.45 31.67 0.97
C SER A 659 31.48 30.61 1.36
N TYR A 660 32.31 30.22 0.39
CA TYR A 660 33.50 29.40 0.57
C TYR A 660 34.69 30.09 -0.09
N ALA A 661 35.80 30.25 0.65
CA ALA A 661 37.03 30.89 0.15
C ALA A 661 36.77 32.25 -0.56
N SER A 662 35.87 33.07 0.02
CA SER A 662 35.39 34.37 -0.51
C SER A 662 34.55 34.32 -1.79
N SER A 663 34.19 33.14 -2.30
CA SER A 663 33.20 32.98 -3.38
C SER A 663 31.82 32.72 -2.79
N THR A 664 30.79 33.43 -3.24
CA THR A 664 29.38 33.10 -2.93
C THR A 664 29.04 31.73 -3.47
N ILE A 665 28.43 30.90 -2.63
CA ILE A 665 27.93 29.56 -2.98
C ILE A 665 26.40 29.59 -3.09
N ASP A 666 25.73 30.28 -2.16
CA ASP A 666 24.27 30.42 -2.12
C ASP A 666 23.91 31.73 -1.41
N GLU A 667 22.79 32.35 -1.79
CA GLU A 667 22.38 33.68 -1.34
C GLU A 667 20.86 33.75 -1.17
N ILE A 668 20.40 34.32 -0.06
CA ILE A 668 19.05 34.85 0.11
C ILE A 668 19.18 36.38 0.02
N PRO A 669 18.79 37.01 -1.09
CA PRO A 669 18.96 38.44 -1.28
C PRO A 669 17.90 39.24 -0.51
N TYR A 670 18.22 40.49 -0.18
CA TYR A 670 17.26 41.42 0.42
C TYR A 670 16.27 41.95 -0.64
N ASP A 671 15.00 41.58 -0.52
CA ASP A 671 13.90 42.02 -1.41
C ASP A 671 12.73 42.60 -0.59
N TYR A 672 13.03 43.66 0.18
CA TYR A 672 12.13 44.40 1.08
C TYR A 672 11.53 43.62 2.28
N ASN A 673 11.48 42.30 2.23
CA ASN A 673 11.08 41.37 3.30
C ASN A 673 11.77 40.01 3.10
N TRP A 674 11.55 39.07 4.04
CA TRP A 674 11.82 37.65 3.81
C TRP A 674 10.86 37.05 2.76
N TYR A 675 11.32 36.06 2.01
CA TYR A 675 10.52 35.42 0.96
C TYR A 675 9.37 34.55 1.50
N ALA A 676 9.53 33.95 2.68
CA ALA A 676 8.46 33.28 3.43
C ALA A 676 8.79 33.18 4.94
N GLY A 677 8.11 32.31 5.68
CA GLY A 677 8.06 32.30 7.15
C GLY A 677 6.99 33.25 7.71
N SER A 678 6.83 33.31 9.03
CA SER A 678 5.86 34.22 9.68
C SER A 678 6.18 34.53 11.14
N ASP A 679 6.07 35.79 11.51
CA ASP A 679 6.13 36.31 12.90
C ASP A 679 4.78 36.21 13.65
N PHE A 680 3.69 35.89 12.96
CA PHE A 680 2.39 35.64 13.58
C PHE A 680 2.32 34.22 14.17
N ASN A 681 2.74 33.22 13.40
CA ASN A 681 2.76 31.81 13.80
C ASN A 681 4.14 31.32 14.30
N TYR A 682 5.19 32.15 14.19
CA TYR A 682 6.58 31.77 14.45
C TYR A 682 7.01 30.56 13.61
N SER A 683 6.60 30.59 12.33
CA SER A 683 6.96 29.58 11.35
C SER A 683 8.21 29.97 10.59
N SER A 684 9.13 29.01 10.46
CA SER A 684 10.39 29.20 9.72
C SER A 684 10.16 29.42 8.22
N MET A 685 11.18 29.98 7.57
CA MET A 685 11.29 30.06 6.11
C MET A 685 12.08 28.84 5.60
N GLU A 686 11.42 27.95 4.88
CA GLU A 686 11.95 26.65 4.41
C GLU A 686 12.18 26.64 2.89
N ARG A 687 13.29 26.05 2.43
CA ARG A 687 13.55 25.82 0.99
C ARG A 687 12.72 24.64 0.47
N TYR A 688 12.11 24.80 -0.70
CA TYR A 688 11.28 23.79 -1.36
C TYR A 688 12.07 22.78 -2.19
N ASP A 689 12.99 23.25 -3.03
CA ASP A 689 13.92 22.44 -3.81
C ASP A 689 15.35 22.89 -3.50
N VAL A 690 16.12 22.00 -2.88
CA VAL A 690 17.54 22.24 -2.57
C VAL A 690 18.37 22.46 -3.84
N SER A 691 17.94 21.92 -4.98
CA SER A 691 18.62 22.04 -6.28
C SER A 691 18.56 23.46 -6.83
N ALA A 692 17.47 24.18 -6.55
CA ALA A 692 17.22 25.55 -6.99
C ALA A 692 17.88 26.60 -6.06
N ALA A 693 18.22 27.75 -6.63
CA ALA A 693 18.95 28.82 -5.96
C ALA A 693 18.13 29.51 -4.86
N GLY A 694 18.80 30.01 -3.81
CA GLY A 694 18.17 30.77 -2.73
C GLY A 694 17.59 32.11 -3.19
N THR A 695 18.08 32.65 -4.31
CA THR A 695 17.60 33.88 -4.95
C THR A 695 16.23 33.75 -5.64
N SER A 696 15.63 32.54 -5.71
CA SER A 696 14.26 32.37 -6.20
C SER A 696 13.26 32.43 -5.06
N SER A 697 12.50 33.52 -4.97
CA SER A 697 11.38 33.64 -4.00
C SER A 697 10.39 32.48 -4.08
N SER A 698 10.13 31.97 -5.28
CA SER A 698 9.26 30.80 -5.52
C SER A 698 9.81 29.45 -5.02
N ASN A 699 11.03 29.45 -4.47
CA ASN A 699 11.69 28.30 -3.85
C ASN A 699 11.57 28.31 -2.31
N TRP A 700 10.90 29.30 -1.71
CA TRP A 700 10.73 29.41 -0.27
C TRP A 700 9.26 29.34 0.12
N LEU A 701 8.96 28.63 1.22
CA LEU A 701 7.65 28.57 1.85
C LEU A 701 7.79 28.76 3.35
N ALA A 702 6.69 29.09 4.02
CA ALA A 702 6.63 28.98 5.47
C ALA A 702 6.45 27.51 5.85
N ASN A 703 6.95 27.09 7.01
CA ASN A 703 6.62 25.79 7.58
C ASN A 703 5.09 25.56 7.58
N ASN A 704 4.67 24.37 7.18
CA ASN A 704 3.27 24.04 6.88
C ASN A 704 2.42 23.72 8.13
N THR A 705 3.00 23.83 9.33
CA THR A 705 2.44 23.55 10.67
C THR A 705 1.87 22.13 10.88
N VAL A 706 2.12 21.21 9.95
CA VAL A 706 1.65 19.81 9.99
C VAL A 706 2.81 18.85 10.12
N ILE A 707 3.92 19.11 9.44
CA ILE A 707 5.22 18.45 9.67
C ILE A 707 6.10 19.44 10.42
N ILE A 708 6.37 19.14 11.68
CA ILE A 708 7.15 19.97 12.62
C ILE A 708 7.99 19.07 13.54
N ASN A 709 9.15 19.55 13.98
CA ASN A 709 9.90 18.95 15.09
C ASN A 709 10.57 20.04 15.94
N GLY A 710 11.21 19.61 17.04
CA GLY A 710 11.91 20.50 17.96
C GLY A 710 11.02 21.23 18.98
N LYS A 711 11.66 21.83 19.97
CA LYS A 711 11.05 22.58 21.08
C LYS A 711 11.68 23.94 21.27
N ASN A 712 10.91 24.96 21.62
CA ASN A 712 11.46 26.23 22.09
C ASN A 712 12.02 26.11 23.52
N ALA A 713 12.66 27.17 24.01
CA ALA A 713 13.19 27.26 25.38
C ALA A 713 12.15 27.01 26.51
N GLY A 714 10.85 27.03 26.19
CA GLY A 714 9.74 26.70 27.10
C GLY A 714 9.22 25.27 27.02
N GLY A 715 9.77 24.42 26.14
CA GLY A 715 9.29 23.05 25.92
C GLY A 715 8.01 22.94 25.07
N GLY A 716 7.56 24.03 24.44
CA GLY A 716 6.50 24.00 23.43
C GLY A 716 7.05 23.65 22.05
N ASN A 717 6.23 23.02 21.19
CA ASN A 717 6.60 22.77 19.79
C ASN A 717 6.87 24.09 19.05
N ILE A 718 7.80 24.06 18.09
CA ILE A 718 8.03 25.15 17.13
C ILE A 718 7.40 24.79 15.77
N ALA A 719 7.13 25.80 14.94
CA ALA A 719 6.59 25.60 13.60
C ALA A 719 7.74 25.56 12.58
N SER A 720 8.57 24.52 12.67
CA SER A 720 9.85 24.43 11.96
C SER A 720 10.31 22.97 11.78
N THR A 721 11.38 22.74 11.01
CA THR A 721 11.95 21.41 10.73
C THR A 721 13.46 21.22 11.02
N PRO A 722 14.03 21.76 12.13
CA PRO A 722 15.48 21.67 12.39
C PRO A 722 16.01 20.23 12.40
N LYS A 723 17.11 20.03 11.66
CA LYS A 723 17.80 18.76 11.37
C LYS A 723 16.92 17.69 10.72
N ALA A 724 15.86 18.10 10.04
CA ALA A 724 14.92 17.23 9.34
C ALA A 724 14.65 17.69 7.89
N ARG A 725 13.88 16.90 7.13
CA ARG A 725 13.42 17.30 5.79
C ARG A 725 12.37 18.40 5.93
N ASN A 726 12.52 19.49 5.17
CA ASN A 726 11.62 20.64 5.26
C ASN A 726 10.17 20.23 4.97
N SER A 727 9.24 20.77 5.74
CA SER A 727 7.80 20.54 5.55
C SER A 727 7.35 20.91 4.12
N ALA A 728 8.00 21.89 3.51
CA ALA A 728 7.87 22.32 2.12
C ALA A 728 8.28 21.23 1.11
N ASN A 729 9.35 20.47 1.36
CA ASN A 729 9.85 19.45 0.42
C ASN A 729 8.85 18.30 0.19
N TYR A 730 7.87 18.12 1.08
CA TYR A 730 6.83 17.09 0.92
C TYR A 730 5.71 17.53 -0.03
N LEU A 731 5.50 18.83 -0.24
CA LEU A 731 4.32 19.35 -0.93
C LEU A 731 4.37 19.11 -2.44
N ILE A 732 3.32 18.51 -3.00
CA ILE A 732 3.17 18.39 -4.46
C ILE A 732 3.01 19.79 -5.06
N ASN A 733 3.94 20.19 -5.94
CA ASN A 733 3.97 21.49 -6.61
C ASN A 733 3.77 22.67 -5.62
N ARG A 734 4.47 22.66 -4.48
CA ARG A 734 4.37 23.71 -3.44
C ARG A 734 2.94 23.89 -2.87
N GLY A 735 2.07 22.88 -3.02
CA GLY A 735 0.68 22.93 -2.58
C GLY A 735 -0.26 23.73 -3.48
N VAL A 736 0.15 24.11 -4.70
CA VAL A 736 -0.70 24.82 -5.67
C VAL A 736 -1.08 23.94 -6.86
N SER A 737 -2.22 24.25 -7.49
CA SER A 737 -2.79 23.50 -8.61
C SER A 737 -1.80 23.28 -9.75
N VAL A 738 -1.88 22.09 -10.36
CA VAL A 738 -1.05 21.65 -11.49
C VAL A 738 -1.79 21.89 -12.81
N SER A 739 -1.07 22.48 -13.76
CA SER A 739 -1.55 22.88 -15.08
C SER A 739 -0.60 22.51 -16.23
N SER A 740 0.45 21.75 -15.93
CA SER A 740 1.41 21.15 -16.86
C SER A 740 1.71 19.72 -16.42
N ASP A 741 2.30 18.89 -17.28
CA ASP A 741 2.76 17.56 -16.88
C ASP A 741 3.73 17.62 -15.69
N MET A 742 3.63 16.64 -14.79
CA MET A 742 4.44 16.53 -13.58
C MET A 742 4.74 15.06 -13.27
N THR A 743 5.95 14.77 -12.79
CA THR A 743 6.35 13.46 -12.28
C THR A 743 6.57 13.52 -10.78
N LEU A 744 6.04 12.56 -10.03
CA LEU A 744 6.40 12.28 -8.64
C LEU A 744 7.43 11.16 -8.60
N TYR A 745 8.58 11.43 -7.97
CA TYR A 745 9.75 10.57 -7.98
C TYR A 745 9.87 9.76 -6.68
N ALA A 746 10.28 8.50 -6.78
CA ALA A 746 10.47 7.62 -5.62
C ALA A 746 11.52 8.17 -4.64
N SER A 747 12.56 8.82 -5.16
CA SER A 747 13.62 9.48 -4.39
C SER A 747 13.16 10.67 -3.53
N SER A 748 11.95 11.18 -3.77
CA SER A 748 11.32 12.27 -2.99
C SER A 748 10.10 11.79 -2.18
N SER A 749 9.83 10.48 -2.15
CA SER A 749 8.81 9.87 -1.30
C SER A 749 9.10 10.08 0.21
N PRO A 750 8.09 10.20 1.09
CA PRO A 750 6.68 10.40 0.79
C PRO A 750 6.38 11.84 0.36
N TYR A 751 5.23 12.03 -0.28
CA TYR A 751 4.63 13.33 -0.58
C TYR A 751 3.45 13.63 0.35
N LEU A 752 3.15 14.91 0.57
CA LEU A 752 2.04 15.42 1.38
C LEU A 752 1.04 16.22 0.53
N VAL A 753 -0.24 15.94 0.75
CA VAL A 753 -1.35 16.85 0.41
C VAL A 753 -1.96 17.35 1.71
N ASN A 754 -1.88 18.66 1.95
CA ASN A 754 -2.24 19.29 3.22
C ASN A 754 -3.58 20.05 3.10
N ASN A 755 -4.65 19.53 3.70
CA ASN A 755 -5.92 20.24 3.94
C ASN A 755 -6.49 20.97 2.69
N THR A 756 -6.40 20.33 1.52
CA THR A 756 -6.77 20.92 0.23
C THR A 756 -7.09 19.87 -0.83
N LEU A 757 -7.89 20.27 -1.83
CA LEU A 757 -8.06 19.50 -3.08
C LEU A 757 -6.96 19.89 -4.07
N GLN A 758 -5.87 19.13 -4.07
CA GLN A 758 -4.80 19.29 -5.05
C GLN A 758 -5.37 19.01 -6.45
N THR A 759 -5.42 20.07 -7.27
CA THR A 759 -6.17 20.08 -8.53
C THR A 759 -5.22 19.99 -9.72
N PHE A 760 -5.56 19.11 -10.66
CA PHE A 760 -4.87 18.85 -11.92
C PHE A 760 -5.80 19.27 -13.07
N SER A 761 -5.27 20.06 -14.00
CA SER A 761 -6.06 20.80 -15.00
C SER A 761 -5.32 20.99 -16.32
N ALA A 762 -5.94 21.64 -17.31
CA ALA A 762 -5.31 22.05 -18.57
C ALA A 762 -4.61 20.91 -19.33
N SER A 763 -5.22 19.72 -19.36
CA SER A 763 -4.68 18.49 -19.96
C SER A 763 -3.37 17.96 -19.37
N SER A 764 -3.02 18.35 -18.13
CA SER A 764 -1.83 17.84 -17.43
C SER A 764 -1.89 16.34 -17.10
N THR A 765 -0.75 15.68 -17.25
CA THR A 765 -0.49 14.30 -16.83
C THR A 765 0.27 14.30 -15.51
N LEU A 766 -0.30 13.69 -14.48
CA LEU A 766 0.46 13.30 -13.29
C LEU A 766 1.04 11.90 -13.50
N THR A 767 2.35 11.81 -13.70
CA THR A 767 3.09 10.55 -13.69
C THR A 767 3.60 10.26 -12.28
N ILE A 768 3.52 9.01 -11.84
CA ILE A 768 3.98 8.59 -10.50
C ILE A 768 4.86 7.35 -10.65
N GLU A 769 6.09 7.41 -10.16
CA GLU A 769 7.03 6.28 -10.14
C GLU A 769 6.61 5.17 -9.16
N PRO A 770 7.02 3.90 -9.38
CA PRO A 770 6.90 2.83 -8.40
C PRO A 770 7.47 3.20 -7.03
N GLY A 771 6.85 2.70 -5.95
CA GLY A 771 7.29 2.94 -4.57
C GLY A 771 7.01 4.35 -4.01
N VAL A 772 6.38 5.24 -4.78
CA VAL A 772 5.94 6.55 -4.28
C VAL A 772 4.78 6.40 -3.29
N VAL A 773 4.92 7.04 -2.13
CA VAL A 773 3.87 7.16 -1.10
C VAL A 773 3.33 8.58 -1.11
N ILE A 774 2.01 8.73 -1.12
CA ILE A 774 1.29 10.00 -1.05
C ILE A 774 0.39 9.97 0.18
N LYS A 775 0.71 10.84 1.13
CA LYS A 775 -0.03 11.05 2.38
C LYS A 775 -0.98 12.23 2.27
N PHE A 776 -2.22 12.00 2.69
CA PHE A 776 -3.28 13.01 2.69
C PHE A 776 -3.60 13.39 4.13
N TYR A 777 -3.30 14.63 4.53
CA TYR A 777 -3.63 15.18 5.83
C TYR A 777 -4.99 15.87 5.79
N ASN A 778 -5.91 15.39 6.64
CA ASN A 778 -7.21 15.96 7.03
C ASN A 778 -7.90 16.86 6.00
N ASP A 779 -8.98 16.38 5.38
CA ASP A 779 -9.71 17.14 4.34
C ASP A 779 -8.83 17.46 3.11
N ALA A 780 -7.88 16.57 2.81
CA ALA A 780 -7.11 16.56 1.58
C ALA A 780 -7.70 15.60 0.52
N GLY A 781 -7.37 15.81 -0.75
CA GLY A 781 -7.73 14.91 -1.85
C GLY A 781 -7.14 15.33 -3.20
N PHE A 782 -7.36 14.51 -4.23
CA PHE A 782 -6.95 14.79 -5.61
C PHE A 782 -8.16 15.09 -6.51
N SER A 783 -7.99 16.06 -7.42
CA SER A 783 -9.01 16.48 -8.39
C SER A 783 -8.45 16.54 -9.81
N PHE A 784 -8.71 15.54 -10.64
CA PHE A 784 -8.38 15.58 -12.08
C PHE A 784 -9.59 16.03 -12.90
N GLY A 785 -9.42 17.07 -13.71
CA GLY A 785 -10.46 17.55 -14.64
C GLY A 785 -9.87 18.38 -15.78
N ASN A 786 -10.72 18.93 -16.65
CA ASN A 786 -10.29 19.74 -17.80
C ASN A 786 -9.20 19.04 -18.66
N GLY A 787 -9.39 17.75 -18.95
CA GLY A 787 -8.48 16.91 -19.74
C GLY A 787 -7.29 16.34 -18.96
N ALA A 788 -7.12 16.66 -17.68
CA ALA A 788 -6.02 16.11 -16.87
C ALA A 788 -6.24 14.62 -16.55
N LYS A 789 -5.14 13.88 -16.36
CA LYS A 789 -5.14 12.42 -16.11
C LYS A 789 -4.03 12.00 -15.15
N ILE A 790 -4.15 10.80 -14.61
CA ILE A 790 -3.13 10.15 -13.76
C ILE A 790 -2.55 8.91 -14.45
N LEU A 791 -1.23 8.75 -14.35
CA LEU A 791 -0.45 7.57 -14.73
C LEU A 791 0.30 7.08 -13.49
N ALA A 792 -0.40 6.31 -12.66
CA ALA A 792 0.17 5.64 -11.49
C ALA A 792 0.56 4.22 -11.92
N GLN A 793 1.84 3.98 -12.21
CA GLN A 793 2.31 2.70 -12.76
C GLN A 793 3.33 2.02 -11.84
N GLY A 794 2.85 1.52 -10.70
CA GLY A 794 3.66 0.80 -9.72
C GLY A 794 4.08 -0.61 -10.16
N SER A 795 4.83 -1.29 -9.29
CA SER A 795 5.22 -2.69 -9.43
C SER A 795 4.67 -3.53 -8.24
N ALA A 796 4.68 -4.85 -8.35
CA ALA A 796 4.26 -5.72 -7.23
C ALA A 796 5.23 -5.68 -6.03
N ALA A 797 6.49 -5.30 -6.26
CA ALA A 797 7.49 -5.07 -5.22
C ALA A 797 7.44 -3.62 -4.68
N ASP A 798 7.15 -2.67 -5.58
CA ASP A 798 7.18 -1.22 -5.34
C ASP A 798 5.81 -0.60 -5.69
N PRO A 799 4.75 -0.92 -4.93
CA PRO A 799 3.42 -0.38 -5.18
C PRO A 799 3.35 1.12 -4.88
N ILE A 800 2.47 1.83 -5.58
CA ILE A 800 2.20 3.25 -5.32
C ILE A 800 1.13 3.36 -4.24
N ILE A 801 1.36 4.15 -3.19
CA ILE A 801 0.47 4.20 -2.02
C ILE A 801 -0.24 5.55 -1.92
N PHE A 802 -1.57 5.53 -1.76
CA PHE A 802 -2.43 6.67 -1.45
C PHE A 802 -3.07 6.43 -0.09
N THR A 803 -2.62 7.15 0.94
CA THR A 803 -3.00 6.85 2.33
C THR A 803 -3.17 8.08 3.23
N SER A 804 -3.70 7.87 4.44
CA SER A 804 -3.81 8.90 5.48
C SER A 804 -2.42 9.37 5.93
N PHE A 805 -2.32 10.65 6.33
CA PHE A 805 -1.13 11.17 7.00
C PHE A 805 -0.70 10.31 8.19
N TYR A 806 -1.67 9.83 8.98
CA TYR A 806 -1.48 9.02 10.17
C TYR A 806 -1.19 7.52 9.90
N ASP A 807 -0.96 7.11 8.64
CA ASP A 807 -0.63 5.72 8.31
C ASP A 807 0.88 5.48 8.36
N ASP A 808 1.38 5.03 9.50
CA ASP A 808 2.81 4.73 9.70
C ASP A 808 3.29 3.52 8.87
N THR A 809 2.36 2.67 8.38
CA THR A 809 2.68 1.47 7.57
C THR A 809 3.45 1.82 6.29
N PHE A 810 3.21 3.01 5.73
CA PHE A 810 3.79 3.43 4.46
C PHE A 810 4.29 4.88 4.55
N GLY A 811 5.58 5.11 4.27
CA GLY A 811 6.21 6.42 4.41
C GLY A 811 6.64 6.77 5.85
N GLY A 812 6.33 5.92 6.84
CA GLY A 812 6.72 6.10 8.24
C GLY A 812 5.88 7.15 8.99
N ASP A 813 6.12 7.26 10.29
CA ASP A 813 5.51 8.29 11.15
C ASP A 813 5.89 9.69 10.65
N THR A 814 4.90 10.38 10.07
CA THR A 814 5.06 11.71 9.47
C THR A 814 4.53 12.82 10.39
N ASN A 815 3.87 12.41 11.48
CA ASN A 815 3.33 13.22 12.56
C ASN A 815 4.36 13.38 13.70
N GLY A 816 5.34 12.49 13.79
CA GLY A 816 6.36 12.45 14.84
C GLY A 816 5.82 12.05 16.22
N ASP A 817 4.65 11.41 16.28
CA ASP A 817 3.95 11.12 17.55
C ASP A 817 4.23 9.71 18.13
N ASN A 818 5.02 8.89 17.46
CA ASN A 818 5.39 7.52 17.83
C ASN A 818 4.18 6.55 17.82
N SER A 819 3.39 6.61 16.74
CA SER A 819 2.20 5.78 16.52
C SER A 819 1.09 5.93 17.57
N VAL A 820 0.97 7.13 18.17
CA VAL A 820 -0.10 7.49 19.10
C VAL A 820 -1.42 7.72 18.36
N HIS A 821 -1.37 8.28 17.15
CA HIS A 821 -2.54 8.32 16.25
C HIS A 821 -2.43 7.22 15.19
N SER A 822 -3.53 6.49 14.97
CA SER A 822 -3.65 5.47 13.94
C SER A 822 -4.61 5.94 12.83
N PRO A 823 -4.43 5.48 11.58
CA PRO A 823 -5.25 5.93 10.46
C PRO A 823 -6.66 5.37 10.57
N THR A 824 -7.66 6.17 10.19
CA THR A 824 -9.08 5.81 10.30
C THR A 824 -9.85 6.08 9.00
N PRO A 825 -10.86 5.27 8.65
CA PRO A 825 -11.62 5.44 7.41
C PRO A 825 -12.22 6.84 7.25
N GLY A 826 -11.82 7.56 6.21
CA GLY A 826 -12.29 8.92 5.94
C GLY A 826 -11.46 10.02 6.61
N ASN A 827 -10.15 9.84 6.82
CA ASN A 827 -9.27 10.97 7.14
C ASN A 827 -9.16 11.97 5.97
N TRP A 828 -9.23 11.45 4.73
CA TRP A 828 -9.11 12.23 3.50
C TRP A 828 -10.26 11.95 2.53
N PHE A 829 -10.51 12.86 1.59
CA PHE A 829 -11.67 12.80 0.70
C PHE A 829 -11.59 11.64 -0.29
N GLY A 830 -10.44 11.48 -0.97
CA GLY A 830 -10.25 10.50 -2.03
C GLY A 830 -9.55 11.11 -3.26
N VAL A 831 -9.38 10.27 -4.28
CA VAL A 831 -8.96 10.70 -5.63
C VAL A 831 -10.20 10.76 -6.53
N ARG A 832 -10.55 11.95 -7.06
CA ARG A 832 -11.60 12.11 -8.09
C ARG A 832 -10.98 12.32 -9.46
N ILE A 833 -11.46 11.57 -10.44
CA ILE A 833 -11.17 11.74 -11.86
C ILE A 833 -12.49 12.12 -12.55
N ASP A 834 -12.63 13.38 -12.95
CA ASP A 834 -13.80 13.92 -13.66
C ASP A 834 -13.35 14.67 -14.92
N SER A 835 -12.79 13.89 -15.85
CA SER A 835 -12.01 14.37 -16.99
C SER A 835 -12.45 13.65 -18.27
N PRO A 836 -13.48 14.15 -18.97
CA PRO A 836 -14.01 13.50 -20.17
C PRO A 836 -13.00 13.55 -21.34
N GLY A 837 -12.96 12.47 -22.12
CA GLY A 837 -12.10 12.37 -23.31
C GLY A 837 -10.66 11.92 -23.03
N THR A 838 -10.30 11.62 -21.78
CA THR A 838 -8.98 11.09 -21.40
C THR A 838 -9.08 9.84 -20.55
N GLU A 839 -8.18 8.89 -20.77
CA GLU A 839 -8.03 7.68 -19.98
C GLU A 839 -6.87 7.83 -18.97
N SER A 840 -7.13 7.43 -17.73
CA SER A 840 -6.11 7.32 -16.66
C SER A 840 -5.69 5.86 -16.45
N ILE A 841 -4.45 5.64 -16.03
CA ILE A 841 -3.88 4.31 -15.80
C ILE A 841 -3.44 4.19 -14.34
N ILE A 842 -3.92 3.14 -13.66
CA ILE A 842 -3.65 2.86 -12.26
C ILE A 842 -3.25 1.38 -12.13
N ASN A 843 -1.95 1.11 -12.04
CA ASN A 843 -1.39 -0.24 -11.93
C ASN A 843 -0.66 -0.41 -10.59
N ASN A 844 -0.82 -1.59 -9.97
CA ASN A 844 -0.14 -1.99 -8.72
C ASN A 844 -0.12 -0.83 -7.68
N SER A 845 -1.29 -0.27 -7.41
CA SER A 845 -1.48 0.87 -6.51
C SER A 845 -2.38 0.50 -5.32
N VAL A 846 -2.15 1.08 -4.15
CA VAL A 846 -2.92 0.82 -2.92
C VAL A 846 -3.58 2.12 -2.46
N PHE A 847 -4.91 2.12 -2.34
CA PHE A 847 -5.69 3.26 -1.86
C PHE A 847 -6.40 2.90 -0.56
N ARG A 848 -6.13 3.66 0.51
CA ARG A 848 -6.58 3.33 1.89
C ARG A 848 -6.98 4.54 2.73
N TYR A 849 -7.92 4.33 3.66
CA TYR A 849 -8.40 5.30 4.66
C TYR A 849 -9.08 6.58 4.13
N GLY A 850 -9.50 6.59 2.85
CA GLY A 850 -10.14 7.72 2.19
C GLY A 850 -11.68 7.67 2.21
N GLY A 851 -12.30 8.41 1.29
CA GLY A 851 -13.75 8.44 1.09
C GLY A 851 -14.53 9.39 1.99
N LYS A 852 -13.88 10.38 2.63
CA LYS A 852 -14.54 11.38 3.48
C LYS A 852 -15.60 12.19 2.71
N TYR A 853 -16.64 12.61 3.42
CA TYR A 853 -17.71 13.46 2.88
C TYR A 853 -17.21 14.88 2.60
N TYR A 854 -17.21 15.31 1.35
CA TYR A 854 -16.92 16.69 0.96
C TYR A 854 -18.22 17.52 0.85
N SER A 855 -18.36 18.59 1.63
CA SER A 855 -19.54 19.46 1.64
C SER A 855 -19.38 20.78 0.85
N GLY A 856 -18.17 21.14 0.42
CA GLY A 856 -17.81 22.44 -0.17
C GLY A 856 -18.29 22.71 -1.61
N GLY A 857 -19.48 22.24 -1.99
CA GLY A 857 -20.09 22.44 -3.31
C GLY A 857 -19.67 21.43 -4.38
N GLY A 858 -20.62 21.01 -5.24
CA GLY A 858 -20.37 20.20 -6.46
C GLY A 858 -19.78 18.78 -6.28
N TRP A 859 -19.50 18.37 -5.05
CA TRP A 859 -18.62 17.23 -4.73
C TRP A 859 -19.17 16.28 -3.67
N THR A 860 -20.40 16.51 -3.17
CA THR A 860 -21.11 15.76 -2.10
C THR A 860 -21.16 14.25 -2.28
N ASP A 861 -20.95 13.80 -3.51
CA ASP A 861 -21.09 12.44 -3.97
C ASP A 861 -19.77 11.67 -4.02
N SER A 862 -18.64 12.34 -3.72
CA SER A 862 -17.26 11.87 -3.87
C SER A 862 -16.77 11.04 -2.68
N LYS A 863 -17.57 10.07 -2.22
CA LYS A 863 -17.36 9.32 -0.97
C LYS A 863 -16.56 8.03 -1.15
N ALA A 864 -15.43 8.08 -1.86
CA ALA A 864 -14.66 6.88 -2.20
C ALA A 864 -13.15 7.08 -2.08
N ASN A 865 -12.37 6.01 -1.89
CA ASN A 865 -10.90 6.10 -2.02
C ASN A 865 -10.53 6.54 -3.46
N LEU A 866 -11.21 5.98 -4.46
CA LEU A 866 -11.16 6.42 -5.87
C LEU A 866 -12.58 6.62 -6.41
N TYR A 867 -12.84 7.79 -6.99
CA TYR A 867 -14.09 8.15 -7.67
C TYR A 867 -13.82 8.50 -9.13
N VAL A 868 -14.37 7.73 -10.07
CA VAL A 868 -14.33 8.06 -11.51
C VAL A 868 -15.70 8.56 -11.94
N ALA A 869 -15.74 9.75 -12.53
CA ALA A 869 -16.92 10.43 -13.02
C ALA A 869 -16.73 10.87 -14.49
N ASN A 870 -17.73 10.66 -15.37
CA ASN A 870 -17.76 11.16 -16.75
C ASN A 870 -16.49 10.89 -17.60
N SER A 871 -15.69 9.88 -17.24
CA SER A 871 -14.29 9.71 -17.65
C SER A 871 -13.94 8.23 -17.78
N SER A 872 -12.72 7.90 -18.20
CA SER A 872 -12.26 6.52 -18.37
C SER A 872 -10.97 6.21 -17.60
N ALA A 873 -10.84 4.96 -17.17
CA ALA A 873 -9.62 4.47 -16.54
C ALA A 873 -9.42 2.96 -16.73
N VAL A 874 -8.16 2.54 -16.77
CA VAL A 874 -7.75 1.14 -16.66
C VAL A 874 -7.06 0.96 -15.31
N VAL A 875 -7.55 0.00 -14.52
CA VAL A 875 -7.06 -0.31 -13.19
C VAL A 875 -6.62 -1.77 -13.13
N SER A 876 -5.37 -2.00 -12.72
CA SER A 876 -4.77 -3.33 -12.69
C SER A 876 -4.02 -3.61 -11.39
N ASP A 877 -4.14 -4.84 -10.89
CA ASP A 877 -3.42 -5.42 -9.74
C ASP A 877 -3.44 -4.60 -8.44
N SER A 878 -4.38 -3.65 -8.34
CA SER A 878 -4.43 -2.59 -7.32
C SER A 878 -5.32 -2.97 -6.13
N VAL A 879 -5.17 -2.30 -5.00
CA VAL A 879 -5.89 -2.59 -3.74
C VAL A 879 -6.69 -1.38 -3.27
N PHE A 880 -7.96 -1.59 -2.93
CA PHE A 880 -8.86 -0.57 -2.38
C PHE A 880 -9.40 -1.03 -1.02
N GLU A 881 -9.00 -0.35 0.07
CA GLU A 881 -9.29 -0.83 1.42
C GLU A 881 -9.57 0.26 2.47
N TYR A 882 -10.22 -0.12 3.57
CA TYR A 882 -10.51 0.74 4.73
C TYR A 882 -11.16 2.11 4.37
N SER A 883 -11.96 2.17 3.30
CA SER A 883 -12.68 3.39 2.93
C SER A 883 -13.80 3.74 3.92
N LYS A 884 -14.17 5.02 4.00
CA LYS A 884 -15.33 5.46 4.79
C LYS A 884 -16.62 4.85 4.25
N VAL A 885 -16.88 5.01 2.94
CA VAL A 885 -18.05 4.45 2.27
C VAL A 885 -17.62 3.46 1.18
N TYR A 886 -17.15 3.94 0.03
CA TYR A 886 -16.84 3.09 -1.12
C TYR A 886 -15.33 2.88 -1.30
N GLY A 887 -14.89 1.66 -1.57
CA GLY A 887 -13.52 1.43 -2.05
C GLY A 887 -13.33 2.14 -3.39
N VAL A 888 -14.22 1.86 -4.35
CA VAL A 888 -14.35 2.58 -5.62
C VAL A 888 -15.79 3.01 -5.87
N LYS A 889 -15.97 4.21 -6.43
CA LYS A 889 -17.26 4.67 -6.99
C LYS A 889 -17.12 5.02 -8.48
N LEU A 890 -18.12 4.66 -9.28
CA LEU A 890 -18.24 5.00 -10.71
C LEU A 890 -19.57 5.72 -11.02
N SER A 891 -19.50 6.87 -11.71
CA SER A 891 -20.66 7.66 -12.17
C SER A 891 -20.48 8.09 -13.64
N SER A 892 -21.30 7.59 -14.56
CA SER A 892 -21.16 7.88 -16.00
C SER A 892 -19.75 7.61 -16.57
N ALA A 893 -19.06 6.61 -16.02
CA ALA A 893 -17.65 6.31 -16.29
C ALA A 893 -17.47 5.07 -17.16
N SER A 894 -16.34 4.95 -17.84
CA SER A 894 -15.96 3.75 -18.59
C SER A 894 -14.67 3.16 -18.03
N THR A 895 -14.79 2.10 -17.22
CA THR A 895 -13.66 1.65 -16.39
C THR A 895 -13.46 0.14 -16.47
N THR A 896 -12.21 -0.26 -16.64
CA THR A 896 -11.78 -1.68 -16.66
C THR A 896 -10.93 -1.98 -15.43
N PHE A 897 -11.23 -3.10 -14.76
CA PHE A 897 -10.55 -3.61 -13.57
C PHE A 897 -10.09 -5.05 -13.81
N PHE A 898 -8.81 -5.34 -13.58
CA PHE A 898 -8.31 -6.71 -13.51
C PHE A 898 -7.26 -6.93 -12.42
N GLY A 899 -7.15 -8.16 -11.91
CA GLY A 899 -6.17 -8.56 -10.87
C GLY A 899 -6.30 -7.84 -9.52
N SER A 900 -7.28 -6.95 -9.38
CA SER A 900 -7.38 -5.98 -8.29
C SER A 900 -8.18 -6.53 -7.11
N ALA A 901 -7.94 -5.99 -5.92
CA ALA A 901 -8.54 -6.43 -4.67
C ALA A 901 -9.31 -5.29 -3.98
N PHE A 902 -10.58 -5.53 -3.70
CA PHE A 902 -11.44 -4.63 -2.92
C PHE A 902 -11.67 -5.29 -1.57
N ARG A 903 -11.12 -4.75 -0.48
CA ARG A 903 -11.17 -5.45 0.81
C ARG A 903 -11.33 -4.56 2.03
N TYR A 904 -11.98 -5.05 3.07
CA TYR A 904 -12.21 -4.31 4.33
C TYR A 904 -12.90 -2.94 4.13
N ASN A 905 -13.70 -2.77 3.07
CA ASN A 905 -14.59 -1.61 2.89
C ASN A 905 -15.91 -1.94 3.58
N ASN A 906 -15.89 -1.90 4.91
CA ASN A 906 -16.93 -2.48 5.76
C ASN A 906 -17.38 -1.57 6.92
N ASN A 907 -17.27 -0.25 6.75
CA ASN A 907 -17.52 0.70 7.83
C ASN A 907 -18.95 0.52 8.41
N SER A 908 -19.03 0.32 9.73
CA SER A 908 -20.28 0.03 10.43
C SER A 908 -21.24 1.23 10.42
N GLU A 909 -20.71 2.45 10.58
CA GLU A 909 -21.47 3.71 10.57
C GLU A 909 -22.14 4.00 9.22
N GLU A 910 -21.56 3.52 8.12
CA GLU A 910 -21.94 3.93 6.76
C GLU A 910 -22.80 2.85 6.09
N GLY A 911 -24.11 3.07 6.06
CA GLY A 911 -25.09 2.09 5.56
C GLY A 911 -24.80 1.56 4.15
N ALA A 912 -24.24 2.40 3.27
CA ALA A 912 -23.95 2.07 1.87
C ALA A 912 -22.52 1.52 1.61
N SER A 913 -21.72 1.24 2.64
CA SER A 913 -20.32 0.86 2.44
C SER A 913 -20.17 -0.41 1.59
N THR A 914 -19.32 -0.35 0.56
CA THR A 914 -19.21 -1.34 -0.52
C THR A 914 -17.79 -1.35 -1.10
N GLY A 915 -17.28 -2.51 -1.56
CA GLY A 915 -16.00 -2.61 -2.27
C GLY A 915 -15.96 -1.77 -3.55
N LEU A 916 -16.89 -2.01 -4.48
CA LEU A 916 -17.11 -1.15 -5.66
C LEU A 916 -18.60 -0.84 -5.86
N TYR A 917 -18.94 0.44 -6.04
CA TYR A 917 -20.26 0.90 -6.47
C TYR A 917 -20.22 1.46 -7.90
N SER A 918 -21.17 1.07 -8.74
CA SER A 918 -21.33 1.56 -10.12
C SER A 918 -22.78 1.92 -10.46
N SER A 919 -22.97 2.79 -11.45
CA SER A 919 -24.30 3.37 -11.73
C SER A 919 -24.66 3.73 -13.16
N VAL A 920 -23.72 4.29 -13.93
CA VAL A 920 -23.93 4.65 -15.34
C VAL A 920 -22.60 4.52 -16.07
N GLY A 921 -22.63 4.09 -17.34
CA GLY A 921 -21.45 3.89 -18.18
C GLY A 921 -21.03 2.42 -18.28
N THR A 922 -19.79 2.17 -18.70
CA THR A 922 -19.26 0.83 -18.95
C THR A 922 -18.39 0.34 -17.80
N LEU A 923 -18.56 -0.92 -17.40
CA LEU A 923 -17.80 -1.53 -16.31
C LEU A 923 -17.31 -2.91 -16.72
N THR A 924 -16.00 -3.06 -16.90
CA THR A 924 -15.39 -4.38 -17.11
C THR A 924 -14.66 -4.80 -15.84
N LEU A 925 -15.08 -5.91 -15.24
CA LEU A 925 -14.46 -6.54 -14.07
C LEU A 925 -14.04 -7.95 -14.47
N ASN A 926 -12.74 -8.20 -14.65
CA ASN A 926 -12.20 -9.53 -14.90
C ASN A 926 -11.17 -9.96 -13.85
N SER A 927 -11.35 -11.13 -13.23
CA SER A 927 -10.33 -11.73 -12.35
C SER A 927 -9.92 -10.85 -11.15
N ASN A 928 -10.89 -10.19 -10.51
CA ASN A 928 -10.70 -9.39 -9.30
C ASN A 928 -11.20 -10.11 -8.04
N THR A 929 -10.73 -9.71 -6.87
CA THR A 929 -11.16 -10.25 -5.57
C THR A 929 -11.90 -9.20 -4.73
N PHE A 930 -13.01 -9.59 -4.12
CA PHE A 930 -13.81 -8.76 -3.23
C PHE A 930 -13.94 -9.47 -1.88
N SER A 931 -13.21 -9.02 -0.84
CA SER A 931 -13.19 -9.73 0.44
C SER A 931 -13.42 -8.88 1.70
N ASN A 932 -14.21 -9.39 2.65
CA ASN A 932 -14.47 -8.73 3.94
C ASN A 932 -15.05 -7.30 3.85
N ASN A 933 -15.72 -6.94 2.74
CA ASN A 933 -16.43 -5.67 2.60
C ASN A 933 -17.86 -5.79 3.18
N LYS A 934 -18.56 -4.67 3.40
CA LYS A 934 -19.98 -4.70 3.82
C LYS A 934 -20.89 -5.17 2.69
N ARG A 935 -20.59 -4.77 1.45
CA ARG A 935 -21.02 -5.40 0.19
C ARG A 935 -19.81 -5.57 -0.72
N GLY A 936 -19.76 -6.63 -1.51
CA GLY A 936 -18.68 -6.82 -2.50
C GLY A 936 -18.80 -5.80 -3.62
N LEU A 937 -19.76 -6.03 -4.52
CA LEU A 937 -20.05 -5.22 -5.70
C LEU A 937 -21.52 -4.78 -5.72
N ASP A 938 -21.77 -3.49 -5.93
CA ASP A 938 -23.11 -2.92 -6.10
C ASP A 938 -23.20 -2.22 -7.46
N VAL A 939 -24.12 -2.64 -8.34
CA VAL A 939 -24.25 -2.14 -9.71
C VAL A 939 -25.70 -1.76 -10.01
N SER A 940 -25.95 -0.46 -10.09
CA SER A 940 -27.19 0.07 -10.66
C SER A 940 -27.06 0.23 -12.19
N VAL A 941 -28.16 -0.05 -12.90
CA VAL A 941 -28.32 0.11 -14.36
C VAL A 941 -27.16 -0.49 -15.17
N ALA A 942 -26.98 -1.81 -15.04
CA ALA A 942 -25.81 -2.55 -15.52
C ALA A 942 -25.78 -2.81 -17.05
N ASP A 943 -26.40 -1.96 -17.88
CA ASP A 943 -26.59 -2.13 -19.35
C ASP A 943 -25.30 -2.44 -20.14
N SER A 944 -24.15 -2.04 -19.61
CA SER A 944 -22.83 -2.33 -20.19
C SER A 944 -21.79 -2.77 -19.14
N ALA A 945 -22.26 -3.49 -18.11
CA ALA A 945 -21.38 -4.20 -17.18
C ALA A 945 -21.00 -5.59 -17.75
N SER A 946 -19.73 -5.94 -17.63
CA SER A 946 -19.16 -7.25 -17.94
C SER A 946 -18.34 -7.72 -16.74
N VAL A 947 -18.93 -8.61 -15.94
CA VAL A 947 -18.39 -9.07 -14.66
C VAL A 947 -18.05 -10.55 -14.80
N SER A 948 -16.77 -10.85 -14.97
CA SER A 948 -16.27 -12.18 -15.35
C SER A 948 -15.17 -12.70 -14.41
N SER A 949 -15.24 -13.96 -14.01
CA SER A 949 -14.19 -14.65 -13.25
C SER A 949 -13.75 -13.95 -11.94
N ASN A 950 -14.63 -13.17 -11.29
CA ASN A 950 -14.31 -12.49 -10.04
C ASN A 950 -14.68 -13.35 -8.82
N THR A 951 -13.87 -13.24 -7.77
CA THR A 951 -13.95 -13.97 -6.49
C THR A 951 -14.57 -13.08 -5.41
N PHE A 952 -15.61 -13.55 -4.72
CA PHE A 952 -16.29 -12.80 -3.65
C PHE A 952 -16.28 -13.58 -2.34
N THR A 953 -15.51 -13.15 -1.32
CA THR A 953 -15.35 -13.93 -0.07
C THR A 953 -15.65 -13.13 1.20
N SER A 954 -16.38 -13.73 2.14
CA SER A 954 -16.62 -13.16 3.48
C SER A 954 -17.18 -11.72 3.52
N ASN A 955 -17.86 -11.25 2.46
CA ASN A 955 -18.50 -9.93 2.50
C ASN A 955 -19.77 -10.00 3.37
N ALA A 956 -19.98 -9.03 4.27
CA ALA A 956 -21.00 -9.14 5.32
C ALA A 956 -22.45 -9.18 4.81
N GLY A 957 -22.71 -8.59 3.64
CA GLY A 957 -23.98 -8.64 2.91
C GLY A 957 -23.85 -9.38 1.57
N GLU A 958 -24.38 -8.77 0.51
CA GLU A 958 -24.34 -9.33 -0.84
C GLU A 958 -22.91 -9.40 -1.43
N ALA A 959 -22.59 -10.55 -2.04
CA ALA A 959 -21.43 -10.69 -2.91
C ALA A 959 -21.54 -9.73 -4.11
N VAL A 960 -22.64 -9.85 -4.87
CA VAL A 960 -23.05 -8.88 -5.90
C VAL A 960 -24.51 -8.49 -5.68
N TYR A 961 -24.79 -7.19 -5.62
CA TYR A 961 -26.14 -6.62 -5.73
C TYR A 961 -26.26 -5.87 -7.05
N SER A 962 -27.21 -6.25 -7.91
CA SER A 962 -27.46 -5.59 -9.19
C SER A 962 -28.93 -5.23 -9.37
N TYR A 963 -29.22 -3.98 -9.74
CA TYR A 963 -30.60 -3.51 -9.85
C TYR A 963 -30.87 -2.62 -11.06
N GLY A 964 -32.06 -2.78 -11.63
CA GLY A 964 -32.41 -2.27 -12.96
C GLY A 964 -32.05 -3.29 -14.03
N ARG A 965 -31.56 -2.82 -15.18
CA ARG A 965 -31.14 -3.68 -16.29
C ARG A 965 -29.85 -4.44 -15.94
N LEU A 966 -29.73 -5.67 -16.44
CA LEU A 966 -28.68 -6.61 -16.05
C LEU A 966 -27.61 -6.75 -17.13
N GLY A 967 -26.34 -6.60 -16.73
CA GLY A 967 -25.18 -6.82 -17.58
C GLY A 967 -24.82 -8.30 -17.73
N SER A 968 -23.64 -8.56 -18.29
CA SER A 968 -23.09 -9.91 -18.39
C SER A 968 -22.38 -10.31 -17.10
N TYR A 969 -22.76 -11.45 -16.53
CA TYR A 969 -22.12 -12.05 -15.36
C TYR A 969 -21.73 -13.50 -15.68
N SER A 970 -20.45 -13.86 -15.66
CA SER A 970 -20.00 -15.22 -16.01
C SER A 970 -18.78 -15.70 -15.22
N GLY A 971 -18.75 -16.98 -14.83
CA GLY A 971 -17.62 -17.60 -14.14
C GLY A 971 -17.27 -17.02 -12.76
N ASN A 972 -18.13 -16.19 -12.15
CA ASN A 972 -17.85 -15.60 -10.84
C ASN A 972 -18.07 -16.62 -9.71
N SER A 973 -17.19 -16.57 -8.71
CA SER A 973 -17.14 -17.47 -7.54
C SER A 973 -17.34 -16.70 -6.24
N GLY A 974 -17.67 -17.42 -5.17
CA GLY A 974 -17.68 -16.82 -3.84
C GLY A 974 -18.16 -17.75 -2.72
N SER A 975 -17.71 -17.47 -1.51
CA SER A 975 -18.00 -18.24 -0.30
C SER A 975 -18.02 -17.35 0.95
N GLY A 976 -18.77 -17.75 1.99
CA GLY A 976 -18.80 -17.06 3.28
C GLY A 976 -19.43 -15.67 3.29
N ASN A 977 -19.97 -15.17 2.17
CA ASN A 977 -20.70 -13.90 2.14
C ASN A 977 -22.06 -14.04 2.85
N GLY A 978 -22.56 -12.95 3.45
CA GLY A 978 -23.89 -12.92 4.07
C GLY A 978 -25.02 -13.26 3.10
N VAL A 979 -24.84 -12.92 1.81
CA VAL A 979 -25.61 -13.48 0.69
C VAL A 979 -24.63 -13.93 -0.41
N ASN A 980 -24.37 -15.24 -0.46
CA ASN A 980 -23.58 -15.91 -1.50
C ASN A 980 -24.37 -16.04 -2.82
N ALA A 981 -24.65 -14.91 -3.47
CA ALA A 981 -25.36 -14.87 -4.75
C ALA A 981 -25.03 -13.62 -5.58
N ILE A 982 -25.38 -13.69 -6.85
CA ILE A 982 -25.59 -12.52 -7.71
C ILE A 982 -27.05 -12.10 -7.54
N SER A 983 -27.32 -11.23 -6.57
CA SER A 983 -28.65 -10.69 -6.34
C SER A 983 -29.08 -9.78 -7.49
N ILE A 984 -30.26 -10.03 -8.04
CA ILE A 984 -30.85 -9.26 -9.14
C ILE A 984 -32.24 -8.73 -8.76
N ASN A 985 -32.49 -7.45 -9.06
CA ASN A 985 -33.73 -6.75 -8.72
C ASN A 985 -34.25 -5.88 -9.88
N GLY A 986 -35.58 -5.86 -10.08
CA GLY A 986 -36.24 -4.95 -11.02
C GLY A 986 -36.17 -5.40 -12.49
N THR A 987 -36.14 -4.45 -13.40
CA THR A 987 -36.30 -4.68 -14.85
C THR A 987 -34.99 -5.04 -15.54
N ILE A 988 -34.65 -6.34 -15.52
CA ILE A 988 -33.34 -6.86 -15.95
C ILE A 988 -33.09 -6.87 -17.46
N THR A 989 -34.11 -6.70 -18.31
CA THR A 989 -34.00 -6.81 -19.77
C THR A 989 -34.36 -5.55 -20.54
N GLN A 990 -33.80 -5.37 -21.74
CA GLN A 990 -34.14 -4.30 -22.67
C GLN A 990 -35.04 -4.77 -23.84
N ASN A 991 -36.03 -3.96 -24.21
CA ASN A 991 -36.91 -4.19 -25.37
C ASN A 991 -36.07 -4.32 -26.66
N GLY A 992 -36.33 -5.36 -27.46
CA GLY A 992 -35.60 -5.69 -28.68
C GLY A 992 -34.29 -6.45 -28.47
N ALA A 993 -33.87 -6.68 -27.22
CA ALA A 993 -32.61 -7.34 -26.87
C ALA A 993 -32.81 -8.73 -26.23
N THR A 994 -31.72 -9.50 -26.18
CA THR A 994 -31.63 -10.73 -25.37
C THR A 994 -30.66 -10.51 -24.21
N THR A 995 -31.12 -10.69 -22.99
CA THR A 995 -30.28 -10.74 -21.77
C THR A 995 -30.01 -12.21 -21.45
N THR A 996 -28.77 -12.55 -21.07
CA THR A 996 -28.39 -13.95 -20.80
C THR A 996 -27.88 -14.13 -19.38
N LEU A 997 -28.53 -15.01 -18.62
CA LEU A 997 -27.98 -15.56 -17.37
C LEU A 997 -26.96 -16.65 -17.73
N ALA A 998 -25.68 -16.37 -17.53
CA ALA A 998 -24.59 -17.29 -17.86
C ALA A 998 -24.16 -18.11 -16.63
N VAL A 999 -23.33 -19.13 -16.86
CA VAL A 999 -22.86 -20.03 -15.79
C VAL A 999 -21.92 -19.26 -14.83
N ASN A 1000 -22.20 -19.37 -13.54
CA ASN A 1000 -21.41 -18.83 -12.42
C ASN A 1000 -21.43 -19.87 -11.29
N SER A 1001 -20.43 -19.87 -10.40
CA SER A 1001 -20.49 -20.68 -9.18
C SER A 1001 -21.40 -20.04 -8.12
N LEU A 1002 -21.51 -18.71 -8.14
CA LEU A 1002 -22.56 -17.98 -7.44
C LEU A 1002 -23.92 -18.14 -8.16
N PRO A 1003 -25.01 -18.53 -7.48
CA PRO A 1003 -26.35 -18.53 -8.06
C PRO A 1003 -26.86 -17.11 -8.31
N TYR A 1004 -27.76 -16.93 -9.27
CA TYR A 1004 -28.56 -15.69 -9.37
C TYR A 1004 -29.68 -15.72 -8.33
N LEU A 1005 -29.88 -14.62 -7.59
CA LEU A 1005 -30.91 -14.53 -6.54
C LEU A 1005 -31.96 -13.48 -6.90
N LEU A 1006 -33.21 -13.92 -7.05
CA LEU A 1006 -34.36 -13.07 -7.34
C LEU A 1006 -34.77 -12.28 -6.09
N GLN A 1007 -34.05 -11.20 -5.78
CA GLN A 1007 -34.23 -10.38 -4.58
C GLN A 1007 -35.38 -9.36 -4.78
N GLY A 1008 -36.61 -9.88 -4.89
CA GLY A 1008 -37.83 -9.11 -5.13
C GLY A 1008 -38.43 -9.33 -6.52
N ALA A 1009 -39.16 -8.33 -7.03
CA ALA A 1009 -39.89 -8.44 -8.29
C ALA A 1009 -38.96 -8.22 -9.50
N VAL A 1010 -38.45 -9.31 -10.05
CA VAL A 1010 -37.60 -9.31 -11.25
C VAL A 1010 -38.50 -9.32 -12.49
N THR A 1011 -38.16 -8.54 -13.52
CA THR A 1011 -39.04 -8.32 -14.68
C THR A 1011 -38.31 -8.44 -16.02
N VAL A 1012 -38.84 -9.31 -16.90
CA VAL A 1012 -38.53 -9.42 -18.33
C VAL A 1012 -39.60 -8.66 -19.11
N VAL A 1013 -39.22 -7.61 -19.84
CA VAL A 1013 -40.18 -6.71 -20.53
C VAL A 1013 -40.72 -7.30 -21.83
N ALA A 1014 -41.90 -6.84 -22.24
CA ALA A 1014 -42.45 -7.18 -23.55
C ALA A 1014 -41.45 -6.90 -24.69
N SER A 1015 -41.43 -7.79 -25.69
CA SER A 1015 -40.50 -7.75 -26.82
C SER A 1015 -39.00 -7.86 -26.48
N SER A 1016 -38.63 -8.29 -25.27
CA SER A 1016 -37.27 -8.77 -24.94
C SER A 1016 -37.23 -10.29 -24.79
N THR A 1017 -36.03 -10.86 -24.69
CA THR A 1017 -35.83 -12.27 -24.32
C THR A 1017 -34.88 -12.39 -23.13
N LEU A 1018 -35.23 -13.21 -22.15
CA LEU A 1018 -34.29 -13.72 -21.15
C LEU A 1018 -33.85 -15.12 -21.56
N ALA A 1019 -32.56 -15.30 -21.83
CA ALA A 1019 -31.94 -16.60 -22.01
C ALA A 1019 -31.28 -17.05 -20.71
N VAL A 1020 -31.30 -18.36 -20.43
CA VAL A 1020 -30.59 -18.96 -19.30
C VAL A 1020 -29.71 -20.09 -19.84
N ASN A 1021 -28.41 -20.03 -19.58
CA ASN A 1021 -27.48 -21.05 -20.05
C ASN A 1021 -27.54 -22.30 -19.17
N SER A 1022 -27.38 -23.47 -19.79
CA SER A 1022 -27.20 -24.75 -19.08
C SER A 1022 -26.05 -24.64 -18.08
N GLY A 1023 -26.27 -25.04 -16.84
CA GLY A 1023 -25.36 -24.91 -15.70
C GLY A 1023 -25.59 -23.66 -14.83
N ALA A 1024 -26.52 -22.76 -15.18
CA ALA A 1024 -26.88 -21.64 -14.33
C ALA A 1024 -27.90 -22.05 -13.25
N THR A 1025 -27.64 -21.65 -12.00
CA THR A 1025 -28.53 -21.83 -10.85
C THR A 1025 -29.25 -20.53 -10.53
N ILE A 1026 -30.57 -20.60 -10.34
CA ILE A 1026 -31.42 -19.48 -9.95
C ILE A 1026 -32.09 -19.81 -8.61
N LYS A 1027 -32.04 -18.89 -7.66
CA LYS A 1027 -32.67 -19.00 -6.35
C LYS A 1027 -33.67 -17.86 -6.14
N GLY A 1028 -34.80 -18.15 -5.51
CA GLY A 1028 -35.78 -17.15 -5.08
C GLY A 1028 -35.53 -16.67 -3.66
N TRP A 1029 -35.66 -15.36 -3.42
CA TRP A 1029 -35.59 -14.77 -2.09
C TRP A 1029 -36.77 -15.24 -1.20
N ASN A 1030 -36.59 -15.18 0.12
CA ASN A 1030 -37.46 -15.78 1.15
C ASN A 1030 -38.85 -15.15 1.34
N ASN A 1031 -39.40 -14.48 0.32
CA ASN A 1031 -40.70 -13.83 0.38
C ASN A 1031 -41.54 -14.19 -0.86
N SER A 1032 -42.45 -15.15 -0.71
CA SER A 1032 -43.35 -15.62 -1.77
C SER A 1032 -44.46 -14.63 -2.18
N SER A 1033 -44.55 -13.45 -1.56
CA SER A 1033 -45.41 -12.35 -2.01
C SER A 1033 -44.73 -11.45 -3.05
N THR A 1034 -43.39 -11.38 -3.06
CA THR A 1034 -42.63 -10.42 -3.91
C THR A 1034 -41.56 -11.07 -4.79
N SER A 1035 -41.05 -12.24 -4.43
CA SER A 1035 -39.88 -12.87 -5.06
C SER A 1035 -40.30 -13.71 -6.29
N TYR A 1036 -40.68 -13.00 -7.35
CA TYR A 1036 -41.15 -13.57 -8.63
C TYR A 1036 -40.29 -13.11 -9.80
N LEU A 1037 -40.11 -14.01 -10.77
CA LEU A 1037 -39.69 -13.65 -12.12
C LEU A 1037 -40.94 -13.40 -12.97
N ASN A 1038 -41.20 -12.14 -13.29
CA ASN A 1038 -42.35 -11.67 -14.06
C ASN A 1038 -41.95 -11.54 -15.53
N VAL A 1039 -42.60 -12.31 -16.41
CA VAL A 1039 -42.23 -12.45 -17.82
C VAL A 1039 -43.33 -11.89 -18.71
N TYR A 1040 -43.09 -10.70 -19.24
CA TYR A 1040 -43.89 -10.08 -20.31
C TYR A 1040 -43.24 -10.26 -21.69
N GLY A 1041 -41.92 -10.49 -21.73
CA GLY A 1041 -41.16 -10.88 -22.93
C GLY A 1041 -41.08 -12.40 -23.08
N ASN A 1042 -39.96 -12.91 -23.59
CA ASN A 1042 -39.74 -14.34 -23.77
C ASN A 1042 -38.80 -14.91 -22.70
N LEU A 1043 -38.98 -16.20 -22.36
CA LEU A 1043 -38.00 -16.98 -21.59
C LEU A 1043 -37.51 -18.17 -22.42
N VAL A 1044 -36.19 -18.31 -22.56
CA VAL A 1044 -35.54 -19.41 -23.29
C VAL A 1044 -34.55 -20.12 -22.38
N ILE A 1045 -34.86 -21.39 -22.08
CA ILE A 1045 -34.06 -22.30 -21.26
C ILE A 1045 -33.79 -23.52 -22.16
N PRO A 1046 -32.58 -23.68 -22.73
CA PRO A 1046 -32.26 -24.68 -23.75
C PRO A 1046 -31.53 -25.91 -23.18
N GLY A 1047 -31.87 -26.34 -21.96
CA GLY A 1047 -31.30 -27.53 -21.32
C GLY A 1047 -31.79 -28.84 -21.97
N VAL A 1048 -31.10 -29.94 -21.68
CA VAL A 1048 -31.40 -31.28 -22.18
C VAL A 1048 -31.94 -32.18 -21.08
N ASN A 1049 -31.35 -32.14 -19.88
CA ASN A 1049 -31.73 -32.98 -18.73
C ASN A 1049 -32.41 -32.13 -17.64
N PHE A 1050 -33.26 -32.75 -16.80
CA PHE A 1050 -33.97 -32.09 -15.71
C PHE A 1050 -33.09 -31.26 -14.75
N SER A 1051 -31.82 -31.64 -14.59
CA SER A 1051 -30.85 -31.02 -13.69
C SER A 1051 -29.98 -29.94 -14.34
N ASP A 1052 -30.13 -29.66 -15.63
CA ASP A 1052 -29.23 -28.75 -16.35
C ASP A 1052 -29.39 -27.29 -15.89
N ILE A 1053 -30.60 -26.90 -15.47
CA ILE A 1053 -30.92 -25.59 -14.88
C ILE A 1053 -31.85 -25.82 -13.67
N VAL A 1054 -31.55 -25.17 -12.53
CA VAL A 1054 -32.33 -25.32 -11.29
C VAL A 1054 -32.87 -23.97 -10.81
N PHE A 1055 -34.17 -23.91 -10.53
CA PHE A 1055 -34.88 -22.81 -9.92
C PHE A 1055 -35.35 -23.22 -8.51
N GLY A 1056 -34.63 -22.79 -7.47
CA GLY A 1056 -34.87 -23.22 -6.08
C GLY A 1056 -35.02 -22.08 -5.07
N SER A 1057 -34.93 -22.40 -3.78
CA SER A 1057 -34.97 -21.41 -2.69
C SER A 1057 -33.57 -20.89 -2.34
N MET A 1058 -33.48 -19.70 -1.72
CA MET A 1058 -32.24 -19.19 -1.16
C MET A 1058 -31.65 -20.07 -0.04
N TYR A 1059 -32.49 -20.75 0.76
CA TYR A 1059 -32.06 -21.52 1.94
C TYR A 1059 -31.43 -22.89 1.62
N ASP A 1060 -30.51 -23.32 2.49
CA ASP A 1060 -29.87 -24.65 2.44
C ASP A 1060 -30.74 -25.77 3.05
N SER A 1061 -31.72 -25.41 3.88
CA SER A 1061 -32.81 -26.28 4.35
C SER A 1061 -34.17 -25.74 3.88
N PRO A 1062 -34.51 -25.89 2.59
CA PRO A 1062 -35.70 -25.26 2.01
C PRO A 1062 -36.98 -26.06 2.28
N ALA A 1063 -38.12 -25.37 2.23
CA ALA A 1063 -39.46 -25.96 2.30
C ALA A 1063 -40.39 -25.36 1.24
N LYS A 1064 -41.54 -25.98 1.02
CA LYS A 1064 -42.52 -25.57 0.00
C LYS A 1064 -42.99 -24.13 0.24
N GLY A 1065 -43.12 -23.33 -0.82
CA GLY A 1065 -43.60 -21.95 -0.72
C GLY A 1065 -42.59 -20.90 -0.24
N ASN A 1066 -41.29 -21.24 -0.15
CA ASN A 1066 -40.26 -20.30 0.32
C ASN A 1066 -39.94 -19.15 -0.66
N TRP A 1067 -40.33 -19.27 -1.93
CA TRP A 1067 -40.24 -18.20 -2.92
C TRP A 1067 -41.46 -18.19 -3.85
N GLY A 1068 -41.63 -17.15 -4.66
CA GLY A 1068 -42.86 -16.93 -5.44
C GLY A 1068 -43.04 -17.95 -6.57
N GLY A 1069 -42.05 -18.02 -7.47
CA GLY A 1069 -42.09 -18.78 -8.72
C GLY A 1069 -41.98 -17.88 -9.95
N LEU A 1070 -42.33 -18.42 -11.12
CA LEU A 1070 -42.37 -17.69 -12.40
C LEU A 1070 -43.81 -17.28 -12.74
N ARG A 1071 -43.98 -16.10 -13.34
CA ARG A 1071 -45.27 -15.56 -13.81
C ARG A 1071 -45.17 -15.13 -15.27
N PHE A 1072 -45.88 -15.81 -16.16
CA PHE A 1072 -45.93 -15.49 -17.59
C PHE A 1072 -47.21 -14.71 -17.92
N TYR A 1073 -47.04 -13.51 -18.49
CA TYR A 1073 -48.12 -12.57 -18.78
C TYR A 1073 -48.51 -12.59 -20.26
N SER A 1074 -49.69 -12.06 -20.58
CA SER A 1074 -50.23 -12.13 -21.94
C SER A 1074 -49.29 -11.51 -22.98
N GLY A 1075 -49.03 -12.24 -24.06
CA GLY A 1075 -48.08 -11.85 -25.12
C GLY A 1075 -46.64 -12.34 -24.92
N SER A 1076 -46.30 -12.93 -23.76
CA SER A 1076 -45.05 -13.67 -23.59
C SER A 1076 -45.07 -15.00 -24.36
N ILE A 1077 -43.92 -15.46 -24.84
CA ILE A 1077 -43.73 -16.80 -25.43
C ILE A 1077 -42.51 -17.45 -24.77
N SER A 1078 -42.68 -18.63 -24.20
CA SER A 1078 -41.60 -19.27 -23.43
C SER A 1078 -41.34 -20.71 -23.83
N THR A 1079 -40.06 -21.08 -23.92
CA THR A 1079 -39.62 -22.46 -24.20
C THR A 1079 -38.63 -22.89 -23.14
N ILE A 1080 -39.03 -23.91 -22.37
CA ILE A 1080 -38.34 -24.38 -21.18
C ILE A 1080 -37.99 -25.86 -21.38
N SER A 1081 -36.72 -26.11 -21.63
CA SER A 1081 -36.15 -27.43 -21.80
C SER A 1081 -35.10 -27.73 -20.74
N GLY A 1082 -35.15 -28.92 -20.13
CA GLY A 1082 -34.14 -29.39 -19.18
C GLY A 1082 -34.01 -28.52 -17.92
N ALA A 1083 -35.06 -28.48 -17.08
CA ALA A 1083 -35.06 -27.67 -15.87
C ALA A 1083 -35.83 -28.28 -14.69
N THR A 1084 -35.40 -27.99 -13.47
CA THR A 1084 -36.11 -28.32 -12.23
C THR A 1084 -36.58 -27.05 -11.53
N PHE A 1085 -37.85 -27.01 -11.12
CA PHE A 1085 -38.43 -25.95 -10.31
C PHE A 1085 -38.83 -26.51 -8.94
N GLU A 1086 -38.27 -25.96 -7.88
CA GLU A 1086 -38.42 -26.51 -6.54
C GLU A 1086 -38.66 -25.50 -5.43
N TYR A 1087 -39.37 -25.94 -4.39
CA TYR A 1087 -39.67 -25.18 -3.16
C TYR A 1087 -40.44 -23.85 -3.38
N ALA A 1088 -41.02 -23.64 -4.55
CA ALA A 1088 -41.82 -22.46 -4.89
C ALA A 1088 -43.23 -22.52 -4.31
N ASN A 1089 -43.91 -21.37 -4.26
CA ASN A 1089 -45.33 -21.31 -3.92
C ASN A 1089 -46.20 -21.70 -5.12
N THR A 1090 -45.88 -21.20 -6.31
CA THR A 1090 -46.40 -21.74 -7.57
C THR A 1090 -45.29 -21.68 -8.61
N ALA A 1091 -44.66 -22.81 -8.91
CA ALA A 1091 -43.44 -22.85 -9.70
C ALA A 1091 -43.59 -22.14 -11.06
N ILE A 1092 -44.69 -22.41 -11.78
CA ILE A 1092 -45.11 -21.64 -12.95
C ILE A 1092 -46.59 -21.22 -12.83
N THR A 1093 -46.85 -19.93 -12.94
CA THR A 1093 -48.19 -19.34 -13.20
C THR A 1093 -48.21 -18.70 -14.57
N TYR A 1094 -49.31 -18.84 -15.34
CA TYR A 1094 -49.43 -18.24 -16.67
C TYR A 1094 -50.83 -17.67 -16.98
N THR A 1095 -50.83 -16.54 -17.71
CA THR A 1095 -52.04 -15.85 -18.20
C THR A 1095 -51.86 -15.53 -19.69
N ASP A 1096 -52.58 -16.22 -20.57
CA ASP A 1096 -52.59 -15.99 -22.03
C ASP A 1096 -51.19 -15.97 -22.69
N SER A 1097 -50.36 -16.94 -22.30
CA SER A 1097 -48.98 -17.13 -22.74
C SER A 1097 -48.78 -18.56 -23.27
N PRO A 1098 -48.31 -18.75 -24.51
CA PRO A 1098 -47.83 -20.05 -25.00
C PRO A 1098 -46.55 -20.48 -24.27
N ILE A 1099 -46.56 -21.69 -23.70
CA ILE A 1099 -45.40 -22.28 -23.00
C ILE A 1099 -45.12 -23.68 -23.57
N ASN A 1100 -43.88 -23.91 -23.95
CA ASN A 1100 -43.37 -25.23 -24.33
C ASN A 1100 -42.50 -25.77 -23.21
N LEU A 1101 -42.81 -26.98 -22.70
CA LEU A 1101 -42.09 -27.69 -21.65
C LEU A 1101 -41.53 -29.01 -22.17
N SER A 1102 -40.22 -29.22 -22.04
CA SER A 1102 -39.54 -30.48 -22.37
C SER A 1102 -38.54 -30.89 -21.30
N ASN A 1103 -38.62 -32.11 -20.76
CA ASN A 1103 -37.72 -32.57 -19.68
C ASN A 1103 -37.73 -31.61 -18.47
N VAL A 1104 -38.93 -31.26 -17.97
CA VAL A 1104 -39.13 -30.32 -16.86
C VAL A 1104 -39.67 -31.02 -15.61
N ASN A 1105 -39.05 -30.79 -14.45
CA ASN A 1105 -39.44 -31.41 -13.19
C ASN A 1105 -39.94 -30.36 -12.19
N PHE A 1106 -41.14 -30.53 -11.66
CA PHE A 1106 -41.68 -29.74 -10.56
C PHE A 1106 -41.53 -30.55 -9.27
N ASN A 1107 -40.71 -30.09 -8.33
CA ASN A 1107 -40.37 -30.82 -7.10
C ASN A 1107 -40.70 -30.02 -5.83
N GLU A 1108 -41.35 -30.62 -4.83
CA GLU A 1108 -41.58 -30.00 -3.50
C GLU A 1108 -42.20 -28.58 -3.51
N ASN A 1109 -43.01 -28.24 -4.53
CA ASN A 1109 -43.72 -26.95 -4.57
C ASN A 1109 -45.07 -27.03 -3.85
N ASN A 1110 -45.65 -25.89 -3.45
CA ASN A 1110 -47.06 -25.87 -3.05
C ASN A 1110 -47.96 -26.17 -4.27
N LEU A 1111 -47.66 -25.58 -5.41
CA LEU A 1111 -48.30 -25.85 -6.69
C LEU A 1111 -47.24 -25.92 -7.80
N GLY A 1112 -47.32 -26.92 -8.67
CA GLY A 1112 -46.42 -27.04 -9.83
C GLY A 1112 -46.75 -26.03 -10.92
N LEU A 1113 -47.92 -26.17 -11.54
CA LEU A 1113 -48.32 -25.37 -12.71
C LEU A 1113 -49.76 -24.81 -12.55
N SER A 1114 -49.95 -23.51 -12.77
CA SER A 1114 -51.26 -22.86 -12.68
C SER A 1114 -51.58 -22.00 -13.89
N ALA A 1115 -52.74 -22.26 -14.51
CA ALA A 1115 -53.45 -21.23 -15.26
C ALA A 1115 -53.97 -20.15 -14.32
N ASP A 1116 -53.97 -18.90 -14.76
CA ASP A 1116 -54.77 -17.83 -14.17
C ASP A 1116 -56.24 -17.95 -14.62
N SER A 1117 -57.15 -17.66 -13.68
CA SER A 1117 -58.60 -17.58 -13.84
C SER A 1117 -59.10 -16.73 -15.03
N ALA A 1118 -58.29 -15.78 -15.50
CA ALA A 1118 -58.63 -14.92 -16.64
C ALA A 1118 -58.30 -15.54 -18.02
N SER A 1119 -57.54 -16.64 -18.07
CA SER A 1119 -56.92 -17.10 -19.32
C SER A 1119 -57.87 -17.83 -20.28
N ARG A 1120 -57.73 -17.55 -21.58
CA ARG A 1120 -58.47 -18.16 -22.69
C ARG A 1120 -57.63 -19.23 -23.40
N THR A 1121 -57.46 -20.38 -22.74
CA THR A 1121 -56.99 -21.66 -23.33
C THR A 1121 -56.03 -21.54 -24.52
N TYR A 1122 -54.79 -21.12 -24.27
CA TYR A 1122 -53.67 -21.31 -25.21
C TYR A 1122 -53.05 -22.70 -25.01
N PRO A 1123 -52.54 -23.34 -26.08
CA PRO A 1123 -51.92 -24.66 -25.95
C PRO A 1123 -50.58 -24.55 -25.21
N ILE A 1124 -50.46 -25.25 -24.09
CA ILE A 1124 -49.17 -25.71 -23.57
C ILE A 1124 -48.74 -26.90 -24.42
N THR A 1125 -47.47 -26.96 -24.82
CA THR A 1125 -46.86 -28.24 -25.23
C THR A 1125 -46.05 -28.79 -24.07
N ALA A 1126 -46.24 -30.06 -23.72
CA ALA A 1126 -45.57 -30.71 -22.62
C ALA A 1126 -45.04 -32.08 -23.04
N SER A 1127 -43.75 -32.31 -22.81
CA SER A 1127 -43.08 -33.58 -23.12
C SER A 1127 -42.13 -33.95 -21.98
N ASN A 1128 -42.23 -35.19 -21.49
CA ASN A 1128 -41.43 -35.67 -20.34
C ASN A 1128 -41.42 -34.67 -19.16
N VAL A 1129 -42.62 -34.29 -18.70
CA VAL A 1129 -42.80 -33.37 -17.56
C VAL A 1129 -43.18 -34.19 -16.32
N THR A 1130 -42.48 -33.99 -15.20
CA THR A 1130 -42.68 -34.73 -13.95
C THR A 1130 -43.13 -33.81 -12.82
N PHE A 1131 -43.96 -34.36 -11.92
CA PHE A 1131 -44.43 -33.68 -10.71
C PHE A 1131 -44.13 -34.57 -9.49
N THR A 1132 -43.12 -34.21 -8.71
CA THR A 1132 -42.64 -34.96 -7.55
C THR A 1132 -42.93 -34.20 -6.26
N ASN A 1133 -43.54 -34.86 -5.28
CA ASN A 1133 -43.82 -34.35 -3.93
C ASN A 1133 -44.55 -32.99 -3.81
N ASN A 1134 -45.05 -32.37 -4.88
CA ASN A 1134 -45.80 -31.11 -4.79
C ASN A 1134 -47.09 -31.29 -3.98
N THR A 1135 -47.54 -30.25 -3.26
CA THR A 1135 -48.82 -30.30 -2.52
C THR A 1135 -50.03 -30.37 -3.48
N ALA A 1136 -49.92 -29.76 -4.66
CA ALA A 1136 -50.78 -29.99 -5.80
C ALA A 1136 -49.98 -29.98 -7.11
N THR A 1137 -50.39 -30.79 -8.10
CA THR A 1137 -49.78 -30.78 -9.44
C THR A 1137 -50.19 -29.53 -10.20
N THR A 1138 -51.49 -29.33 -10.42
CA THR A 1138 -52.05 -28.22 -11.21
C THR A 1138 -53.31 -27.62 -10.60
N SER A 1139 -53.61 -26.37 -10.97
CA SER A 1139 -54.93 -25.76 -10.71
C SER A 1139 -56.02 -26.37 -11.62
N PRO A 1140 -57.32 -26.21 -11.32
CA PRO A 1140 -58.42 -26.81 -12.09
C PRO A 1140 -58.57 -26.36 -13.56
N GLY A 1141 -57.70 -25.48 -14.07
CA GLY A 1141 -57.58 -25.13 -15.48
C GLY A 1141 -56.16 -25.23 -16.04
N GLY A 1142 -55.20 -25.75 -15.27
CA GLY A 1142 -53.77 -25.78 -15.63
C GLY A 1142 -53.35 -26.86 -16.63
N LEU A 1143 -54.23 -27.84 -16.91
CA LEU A 1143 -54.09 -28.86 -17.95
C LEU A 1143 -55.47 -29.21 -18.52
N TRP A 1144 -55.53 -29.42 -19.84
CA TRP A 1144 -56.63 -29.97 -20.62
C TRP A 1144 -56.05 -30.91 -21.67
#